data_AF-A0A7J5AT25-F1
#
_entry.id   AF-A0A7J5AT25-F1
#
_cell.length_a   1.000
_cell.length_b   1.000
_cell.length_c   1.000
_cell.angle_alpha   90.00
_cell.angle_beta   90.00
_cell.angle_gamma   90.00
#
_symmetry.space_group_name_H-M   'P 1'
#
loop_
_entity.id
_entity.type
_entity.pdbx_description
1 polymer ?
#
loop_
_entity_poly.entity_id
_entity_poly.type
_entity_poly.pdbx_seq_one_letter_code
_entity_poly.pdbx_strand_id
1 'polypeptide(L)'
;MTHDLPPLVALPSAVVETDVWPLLSKAIGGDEHGLTIGHRRWLTVARHHSSALYESRELSPVVSPSCLSLLENVGKSVLNQELTMAVSRRAAGWDVARRDAAKARVISSARRILADRLGVADHGLFGSGERQVLLQQVARGQVARSYEAVALQVLGWWSLLLPGRRIRALVDDTYTIHAPAVEDARDWRTIFDKNFGKLSPEYSVTEDGPDHSRSFKVLLRTRDGRSAVGAGQRKKQAVQRACQAYLVAHAQGLLDRVEPVNSAAVPCKDGRTSPVYSEHRRLAREFGCPDPYLFAKALTHSSWVYENLARGDTRLDGNAVLANLGSAVLATCFTRARASHLLNTTGKPDPDISLTLTMPDSDLRSLAAALGLPAAALLGAGQRTVGVSDEMAANFVQATLAAAFVQTPDWTVFESRLPAVVSRFLLEQSRRSLLDPVTLMQELAAELQFTWQEDSEKFGPDHRSEYQVTTRLIAGASGVATSGRGPSLKSARKQAAQTVLDADQLRTGHAIDDGRGDIARFLVERQLDALTTTRRSRWEQLQRRNALGARYVAAGQWESFGRWNREVLRAMPATSTPPLDSLDTLAEYYGDAVRRMQVRPQFVAALTRVVDWIRSTEEDDRIILQESPWSELLALSAAQGVWLSPNDEADLVEVLHDWALLNKKHFAVRVDAPTDVVPVDKRSASAILRILQQSTPAAIGQRAPICASLSSGPAEHVVRLYVEHDWARDPLESPFIALVCETTSDITVTRAGREVRIEVGHRTLMSSAGWLWAAVRQAHRADDYDHELSALIHNLKNEVTAARVALTSATTTRTQRRESDLAASKHLDTAMTIAHRLADADMLYTSTVDGSTDLTMFLRSYTGDLIRTLPPTVRVIPPTTPPAVVAVSGSVLRGMFDNLVKNAVEAMQNEGELAFDYTVVSGDNLVLLEVRDTGPGLPPQVIQALRSGTSVPSSKRHGSGLGLPGVMRVLRRIGGDLQPLDTTAGGWLVALPLTSTTEEEAPRD
;
A
#
# COMPACT_ATOMS: atom_id res chain seq x y z
N MET A 1 17.16 -14.75 17.75
CA MET A 1 16.45 -14.24 16.56
C MET A 1 16.02 -15.47 15.77
N THR A 2 14.72 -15.63 15.51
CA THR A 2 14.19 -16.81 14.82
C THR A 2 14.70 -16.85 13.39
N HIS A 3 15.18 -18.03 12.96
CA HIS A 3 15.77 -18.27 11.64
C HIS A 3 14.72 -18.41 10.52
N ASP A 4 13.44 -18.47 10.90
CA ASP A 4 12.33 -18.76 10.00
C ASP A 4 11.76 -17.49 9.36
N LEU A 5 11.19 -17.64 8.16
CA LEU A 5 10.33 -16.63 7.57
C LEU A 5 9.22 -16.25 8.57
N PRO A 6 8.91 -14.96 8.74
CA PRO A 6 7.79 -14.59 9.60
C PRO A 6 6.51 -15.24 9.04
N PRO A 7 5.77 -15.99 9.88
CA PRO A 7 4.52 -16.61 9.44
C PRO A 7 3.56 -15.52 8.97
N LEU A 8 2.80 -15.78 7.90
CA LEU A 8 1.84 -14.79 7.43
C LEU A 8 0.77 -14.54 8.51
N VAL A 9 0.56 -13.27 8.86
CA VAL A 9 -0.49 -12.81 9.76
C VAL A 9 -1.84 -13.18 9.14
N ALA A 10 -2.77 -13.60 9.99
CA ALA A 10 -4.12 -13.89 9.55
C ALA A 10 -4.78 -12.60 9.04
N LEU A 11 -5.34 -12.66 7.82
CA LEU A 11 -6.17 -11.56 7.31
C LEU A 11 -7.37 -11.31 8.25
N PRO A 12 -7.90 -10.08 8.29
CA PRO A 12 -9.06 -9.72 9.11
C PRO A 12 -10.21 -10.72 8.98
N SER A 13 -11.04 -10.84 10.02
CA SER A 13 -12.21 -11.73 10.02
C SER A 13 -13.22 -11.44 8.92
N ALA A 14 -13.20 -10.23 8.37
CA ALA A 14 -14.01 -9.84 7.23
C ALA A 14 -13.67 -10.58 5.92
N VAL A 15 -12.47 -11.18 5.81
CA VAL A 15 -12.10 -11.98 4.62
C VAL A 15 -12.69 -13.37 4.72
N VAL A 16 -13.58 -13.71 3.78
CA VAL A 16 -14.28 -14.99 3.72
C VAL A 16 -13.30 -16.16 3.52
N GLU A 17 -13.48 -17.19 4.34
CA GLU A 17 -12.74 -18.45 4.23
C GLU A 17 -13.20 -19.27 3.04
N THR A 18 -12.29 -20.04 2.45
CA THR A 18 -12.64 -20.96 1.36
C THR A 18 -12.40 -22.42 1.70
N ASP A 19 -13.35 -23.26 1.28
CA ASP A 19 -13.33 -24.72 1.49
C ASP A 19 -12.84 -25.48 0.24
N VAL A 20 -12.11 -24.81 -0.65
CA VAL A 20 -11.70 -25.40 -1.94
C VAL A 20 -10.42 -26.25 -1.81
N TRP A 21 -9.69 -26.13 -0.70
CA TRP A 21 -8.45 -26.89 -0.48
C TRP A 21 -8.59 -28.41 -0.59
N PRO A 22 -9.61 -29.09 -0.03
CA PRO A 22 -9.77 -30.53 -0.18
C PRO A 22 -9.86 -30.99 -1.65
N LEU A 23 -10.49 -30.18 -2.51
CA LEU A 23 -10.61 -30.46 -3.95
C LEU A 23 -9.26 -30.29 -4.65
N LEU A 24 -8.58 -29.16 -4.41
CA LEU A 24 -7.24 -28.88 -4.97
C LEU A 24 -6.21 -29.92 -4.51
N SER A 25 -6.20 -30.20 -3.21
CA SER A 25 -5.35 -31.19 -2.56
C SER A 25 -5.53 -32.56 -3.21
N LYS A 26 -6.76 -33.01 -3.44
CA LYS A 26 -7.02 -34.28 -4.14
C LYS A 26 -6.47 -34.29 -5.57
N ALA A 27 -6.63 -33.19 -6.32
CA ALA A 27 -6.15 -33.08 -7.70
C ALA A 27 -4.62 -33.17 -7.83
N ILE A 28 -3.88 -32.83 -6.78
CA ILE A 28 -2.41 -32.83 -6.74
C ILE A 28 -1.82 -33.94 -5.85
N GLY A 29 -2.60 -34.98 -5.54
CA GLY A 29 -2.13 -36.20 -4.85
C GLY A 29 -2.37 -36.27 -3.34
N GLY A 30 -3.22 -35.41 -2.78
CA GLY A 30 -3.87 -35.47 -1.45
C GLY A 30 -2.97 -35.28 -0.22
N ASP A 31 -3.03 -34.12 0.46
CA ASP A 31 -2.33 -33.78 1.71
C ASP A 31 -3.24 -33.88 2.96
N GLU A 32 -2.75 -34.50 4.04
CA GLU A 32 -3.47 -34.74 5.30
C GLU A 32 -3.48 -33.53 6.26
N HIS A 33 -2.84 -32.41 5.89
CA HIS A 33 -2.72 -31.26 6.78
C HIS A 33 -4.02 -30.42 6.80
N GLY A 34 -4.60 -30.28 8.00
CA GLY A 34 -5.67 -29.32 8.25
C GLY A 34 -5.15 -27.89 8.06
N LEU A 35 -5.74 -27.13 7.15
CA LEU A 35 -5.43 -25.71 7.00
C LEU A 35 -5.94 -24.93 8.22
N THR A 36 -5.14 -23.97 8.69
CA THR A 36 -5.62 -22.96 9.64
C THR A 36 -6.59 -22.02 8.94
N ILE A 37 -7.37 -21.27 9.72
CA ILE A 37 -8.24 -20.19 9.22
C ILE A 37 -7.43 -19.19 8.39
N GLY A 38 -6.26 -18.79 8.88
CA GLY A 38 -5.36 -17.87 8.17
C GLY A 38 -4.92 -18.42 6.81
N HIS A 39 -4.57 -19.70 6.73
CA HIS A 39 -4.20 -20.34 5.45
C HIS A 39 -5.36 -20.34 4.46
N ARG A 40 -6.59 -20.64 4.90
CA ARG A 40 -7.78 -20.61 4.04
C ARG A 40 -8.10 -19.21 3.53
N ARG A 41 -7.98 -18.17 4.36
CA ARG A 41 -8.19 -16.78 3.91
C ARG A 41 -7.17 -16.35 2.86
N TRP A 42 -5.90 -16.69 3.06
CA TRP A 42 -4.87 -16.41 2.06
C TRP A 42 -5.05 -17.24 0.78
N LEU A 43 -5.64 -18.44 0.85
CA LEU A 43 -6.04 -19.21 -0.32
C LEU A 43 -7.18 -18.54 -1.08
N THR A 44 -8.14 -17.93 -0.38
CA THR A 44 -9.18 -17.09 -0.99
C THR A 44 -8.52 -15.98 -1.80
N VAL A 45 -7.56 -15.24 -1.22
CA VAL A 45 -6.82 -14.18 -1.93
C VAL A 45 -6.06 -14.71 -3.14
N ALA A 46 -5.29 -15.79 -2.98
CA ALA A 46 -4.45 -16.36 -4.06
C ALA A 46 -5.24 -16.88 -5.27
N ARG A 47 -6.56 -17.09 -5.12
CA ARG A 47 -7.44 -17.53 -6.21
C ARG A 47 -8.09 -16.37 -6.97
N HIS A 48 -7.96 -15.13 -6.49
CA HIS A 48 -8.49 -13.96 -7.17
C HIS A 48 -7.57 -13.47 -8.28
N HIS A 49 -8.14 -13.24 -9.44
CA HIS A 49 -7.54 -12.36 -10.43
C HIS A 49 -7.73 -10.89 -10.03
N SER A 50 -6.87 -9.99 -10.50
CA SER A 50 -6.98 -8.55 -10.22
C SER A 50 -8.37 -8.01 -10.58
N SER A 51 -8.94 -8.42 -11.71
CA SER A 51 -10.30 -8.03 -12.11
C SER A 51 -11.39 -8.46 -11.12
N ALA A 52 -11.29 -9.65 -10.51
CA ALA A 52 -12.24 -10.09 -9.48
C ALA A 52 -12.03 -9.38 -8.14
N LEU A 53 -10.77 -9.06 -7.82
CA LEU A 53 -10.42 -8.32 -6.61
C LEU A 53 -11.07 -6.94 -6.62
N TYR A 54 -11.06 -6.24 -7.77
CA TYR A 54 -11.71 -4.94 -7.92
C TYR A 54 -13.24 -5.00 -7.78
N GLU A 55 -13.87 -6.07 -8.27
CA GLU A 55 -15.32 -6.28 -8.14
C GLU A 55 -15.74 -6.71 -6.71
N SER A 56 -14.80 -7.19 -5.88
CA SER A 56 -15.09 -7.69 -4.52
C SER A 56 -15.15 -6.57 -3.48
N ARG A 57 -16.36 -6.30 -2.99
CA ARG A 57 -16.63 -5.27 -1.96
C ARG A 57 -15.97 -5.55 -0.61
N GLU A 58 -15.70 -6.81 -0.29
CA GLU A 58 -15.14 -7.23 1.00
C GLU A 58 -13.60 -7.27 0.98
N LEU A 59 -12.99 -7.66 -0.16
CA LEU A 59 -11.54 -7.85 -0.29
C LEU A 59 -10.81 -6.59 -0.76
N SER A 60 -11.37 -5.82 -1.69
CA SER A 60 -10.74 -4.60 -2.25
C SER A 60 -10.33 -3.56 -1.18
N PRO A 61 -11.11 -3.34 -0.09
CA PRO A 61 -10.72 -2.42 0.97
C PRO A 61 -9.49 -2.88 1.76
N VAL A 62 -9.21 -4.19 1.81
CA VAL A 62 -8.19 -4.79 2.68
C VAL A 62 -6.96 -5.24 1.89
N VAL A 63 -7.13 -5.67 0.63
CA VAL A 63 -6.09 -6.31 -0.18
C VAL A 63 -5.92 -5.56 -1.50
N SER A 64 -4.69 -5.16 -1.85
CA SER A 64 -4.36 -4.56 -3.16
C SER A 64 -3.89 -5.61 -4.19
N PRO A 65 -3.91 -5.29 -5.49
CA PRO A 65 -3.34 -6.13 -6.55
C PRO A 65 -1.86 -6.47 -6.34
N SER A 66 -1.11 -5.61 -5.64
CA SER A 66 0.30 -5.86 -5.29
C SER A 66 0.47 -7.16 -4.50
N CYS A 67 -0.51 -7.53 -3.66
CA CYS A 67 -0.50 -8.82 -2.94
C CYS A 67 -0.58 -10.01 -3.90
N LEU A 68 -1.44 -9.92 -4.93
CA LEU A 68 -1.56 -10.95 -5.96
C LEU A 68 -0.25 -11.06 -6.74
N SER A 69 0.33 -9.94 -7.15
CA SER A 69 1.62 -9.89 -7.84
C SER A 69 2.76 -10.50 -7.02
N LEU A 70 2.81 -10.27 -5.70
CA LEU A 70 3.80 -10.88 -4.81
C LEU A 70 3.66 -12.40 -4.78
N LEU A 71 2.43 -12.92 -4.60
CA LEU A 71 2.16 -14.36 -4.62
C LEU A 71 2.52 -14.98 -5.98
N GLU A 72 2.13 -14.32 -7.07
CA GLU A 72 2.46 -14.74 -8.43
C GLU A 72 3.97 -14.81 -8.65
N ASN A 73 4.71 -13.80 -8.19
CA ASN A 73 6.17 -13.75 -8.30
C ASN A 73 6.84 -14.88 -7.51
N VAL A 74 6.36 -15.20 -6.30
CA VAL A 74 6.83 -16.37 -5.56
C VAL A 74 6.59 -17.64 -6.37
N GLY A 75 5.38 -17.83 -6.90
CA GLY A 75 5.07 -19.00 -7.73
C GLY A 75 5.94 -19.11 -8.98
N LYS A 76 6.17 -18.00 -9.69
CA LYS A 76 7.09 -17.95 -10.84
C LYS A 76 8.50 -18.40 -10.46
N SER A 77 9.01 -17.88 -9.33
CA SER A 77 10.36 -18.17 -8.85
C SER A 77 10.49 -19.66 -8.47
N VAL A 78 9.53 -20.19 -7.72
CA VAL A 78 9.47 -21.60 -7.30
C VAL A 78 9.37 -22.55 -8.49
N LEU A 79 8.49 -22.27 -9.46
CA LEU A 79 8.36 -23.08 -10.67
C LEU A 79 9.66 -23.08 -11.48
N ASN A 80 10.29 -21.92 -11.65
CA ASN A 80 11.57 -21.79 -12.34
C ASN A 80 12.69 -22.57 -11.63
N GLN A 81 12.74 -22.49 -10.29
CA GLN A 81 13.70 -23.22 -9.47
C GLN A 81 13.49 -24.74 -9.56
N GLU A 82 12.27 -25.25 -9.40
CA GLU A 82 12.01 -26.69 -9.48
C GLU A 82 12.23 -27.25 -10.89
N LEU A 83 11.89 -26.51 -11.96
CA LEU A 83 12.23 -26.91 -13.33
C LEU A 83 13.75 -26.94 -13.55
N THR A 84 14.48 -25.96 -13.03
CA THR A 84 15.96 -25.92 -13.13
C THR A 84 16.57 -27.12 -12.41
N MET A 85 16.05 -27.49 -11.24
CA MET A 85 16.44 -28.71 -10.51
C MET A 85 16.10 -29.98 -11.30
N ALA A 86 14.88 -30.08 -11.85
CA ALA A 86 14.40 -31.25 -12.59
C ALA A 86 15.24 -31.52 -13.86
N VAL A 87 15.57 -30.46 -14.62
CA VAL A 87 16.48 -30.52 -15.76
C VAL A 87 17.88 -30.96 -15.30
N SER A 88 18.40 -30.36 -14.23
CA SER A 88 19.76 -30.64 -13.74
C SER A 88 19.93 -32.08 -13.25
N ARG A 89 18.90 -32.68 -12.63
CA ARG A 89 18.92 -34.09 -12.19
C ARG A 89 18.99 -35.08 -13.36
N ARG A 90 18.26 -34.81 -14.45
CA ARG A 90 18.18 -35.72 -15.61
C ARG A 90 19.30 -35.50 -16.64
N ALA A 91 19.94 -34.33 -16.62
CA ALA A 91 20.96 -33.93 -17.57
C ALA A 91 22.33 -33.67 -16.93
N ALA A 92 22.89 -34.67 -16.23
CA ALA A 92 24.15 -34.52 -15.47
C ALA A 92 25.35 -34.09 -16.35
N GLY A 93 25.39 -34.49 -17.62
CA GLY A 93 26.48 -34.17 -18.57
C GLY A 93 26.29 -32.91 -19.43
N TRP A 94 25.24 -32.14 -19.23
CA TRP A 94 24.99 -30.93 -20.04
C TRP A 94 25.78 -29.73 -19.51
N ASP A 95 25.98 -28.69 -20.32
CA ASP A 95 26.47 -27.39 -19.87
C ASP A 95 25.29 -26.48 -19.41
N VAL A 96 25.60 -25.28 -18.94
CA VAL A 96 24.57 -24.31 -18.49
C VAL A 96 23.64 -23.91 -19.64
N ALA A 97 24.19 -23.61 -20.81
CA ALA A 97 23.43 -23.15 -21.97
C ALA A 97 22.39 -24.17 -22.44
N ARG A 98 22.74 -25.47 -22.50
CA ARG A 98 21.80 -26.53 -22.86
C ARG A 98 20.70 -26.70 -21.83
N ARG A 99 21.01 -26.58 -20.53
CA ARG A 99 20.00 -26.65 -19.46
C ARG A 99 19.01 -25.49 -19.54
N ASP A 100 19.50 -24.27 -19.74
CA ASP A 100 18.62 -23.10 -19.87
C ASP A 100 17.75 -23.18 -21.13
N ALA A 101 18.29 -23.66 -22.24
CA ALA A 101 17.51 -23.90 -23.46
C ALA A 101 16.40 -24.95 -23.25
N ALA A 102 16.69 -26.02 -22.51
CA ALA A 102 15.71 -27.04 -22.17
C ALA A 102 14.60 -26.50 -21.26
N LYS A 103 14.97 -25.74 -20.23
CA LYS A 103 14.03 -25.06 -19.34
C LYS A 103 13.11 -24.11 -20.11
N ALA A 104 13.67 -23.28 -20.98
CA ALA A 104 12.91 -22.30 -21.78
C ALA A 104 11.89 -22.96 -22.71
N ARG A 105 12.14 -24.20 -23.18
CA ARG A 105 11.19 -24.96 -24.00
C ARG A 105 10.00 -25.50 -23.21
N VAL A 106 10.17 -25.80 -21.93
CA VAL A 106 9.13 -26.45 -21.10
C VAL A 106 8.33 -25.45 -20.26
N ILE A 107 8.91 -24.29 -19.91
CA ILE A 107 8.32 -23.37 -18.92
C ILE A 107 6.89 -22.93 -19.23
N SER A 108 6.57 -22.60 -20.50
CA SER A 108 5.21 -22.18 -20.88
C SER A 108 4.21 -23.33 -20.80
N SER A 109 4.59 -24.51 -21.27
CA SER A 109 3.74 -25.71 -21.17
C SER A 109 3.54 -26.13 -19.71
N ALA A 110 4.56 -25.97 -18.87
CA ALA A 110 4.48 -26.27 -17.45
C ALA A 110 3.49 -25.35 -16.72
N ARG A 111 3.44 -24.05 -17.04
CA ARG A 111 2.46 -23.12 -16.48
C ARG A 111 1.02 -23.52 -16.82
N ARG A 112 0.79 -23.90 -18.07
CA ARG A 112 -0.54 -24.37 -18.52
C ARG A 112 -0.97 -25.64 -17.80
N ILE A 113 -0.11 -26.67 -17.75
CA ILE A 113 -0.40 -27.92 -17.05
C ILE A 113 -0.64 -27.69 -15.56
N LEU A 114 0.13 -26.77 -14.95
CA LEU A 114 -0.06 -26.36 -13.57
C LEU A 114 -1.45 -25.74 -13.36
N ALA A 115 -1.89 -24.84 -14.25
CA ALA A 115 -3.22 -24.23 -14.18
C ALA A 115 -4.35 -25.27 -14.34
N ASP A 116 -4.17 -26.24 -15.24
CA ASP A 116 -5.12 -27.33 -15.46
C ASP A 116 -5.19 -28.25 -14.22
N ARG A 117 -4.05 -28.67 -13.67
CA ARG A 117 -3.99 -29.54 -12.47
C ARG A 117 -4.50 -28.87 -11.21
N LEU A 118 -4.34 -27.55 -11.09
CA LEU A 118 -4.90 -26.75 -10.00
C LEU A 118 -6.38 -26.38 -10.24
N GLY A 119 -7.00 -26.82 -11.34
CA GLY A 119 -8.41 -26.58 -11.61
C GLY A 119 -8.77 -25.08 -11.63
N VAL A 120 -7.86 -24.22 -12.10
CA VAL A 120 -8.04 -22.76 -12.03
C VAL A 120 -9.24 -22.29 -12.86
N ALA A 121 -9.61 -23.03 -13.92
CA ALA A 121 -10.82 -22.74 -14.68
C ALA A 121 -12.10 -22.88 -13.83
N ASP A 122 -12.13 -23.85 -12.91
CA ASP A 122 -13.30 -24.15 -12.07
C ASP A 122 -13.27 -23.39 -10.74
N HIS A 123 -12.07 -23.09 -10.25
CA HIS A 123 -11.85 -22.60 -8.90
C HIS A 123 -11.19 -21.21 -8.86
N GLY A 124 -10.70 -20.66 -9.95
CA GLY A 124 -10.22 -19.29 -10.00
C GLY A 124 -11.38 -18.28 -9.98
N LEU A 125 -11.16 -17.13 -9.35
CA LEU A 125 -12.13 -16.05 -9.27
C LEU A 125 -11.71 -14.94 -10.22
N PHE A 126 -12.55 -14.70 -11.24
CA PHE A 126 -12.31 -13.72 -12.30
C PHE A 126 -13.48 -12.76 -12.38
N GLY A 127 -13.19 -11.48 -12.64
CA GLY A 127 -14.24 -10.49 -12.88
C GLY A 127 -15.10 -10.86 -14.08
N SER A 128 -16.30 -10.34 -14.12
CA SER A 128 -17.34 -10.66 -15.12
C SER A 128 -16.83 -10.56 -16.57
N GLY A 129 -16.16 -9.46 -16.92
CA GLY A 129 -15.59 -9.23 -18.26
C GLY A 129 -14.42 -10.16 -18.58
N GLU A 130 -13.51 -10.35 -17.62
CA GLU A 130 -12.34 -11.22 -17.78
C GLU A 130 -12.75 -12.69 -18.00
N ARG A 131 -13.77 -13.15 -17.27
CA ARG A 131 -14.31 -14.50 -17.41
C ARG A 131 -14.85 -14.75 -18.82
N GLN A 132 -15.50 -13.76 -19.43
CA GLN A 132 -16.01 -13.88 -20.79
C GLN A 132 -14.88 -13.97 -21.82
N VAL A 133 -13.82 -13.19 -21.66
CA VAL A 133 -12.61 -13.24 -22.50
C VAL A 133 -11.94 -14.61 -22.38
N LEU A 134 -11.79 -15.14 -21.17
CA LEU A 134 -11.17 -16.44 -20.94
C LEU A 134 -11.96 -17.59 -21.57
N LEU A 135 -13.29 -17.57 -21.46
CA LEU A 135 -14.14 -18.56 -22.12
C LEU A 135 -13.97 -18.53 -23.64
N GLN A 136 -13.86 -17.35 -24.25
CA GLN A 136 -13.61 -17.20 -25.68
C GLN A 136 -12.21 -17.69 -26.09
N GLN A 137 -11.18 -17.39 -25.30
CA GLN A 137 -9.80 -17.83 -25.55
C GLN A 137 -9.72 -19.37 -25.50
N VAL A 138 -10.34 -19.99 -24.50
CA VAL A 138 -10.39 -21.46 -24.36
C VAL A 138 -11.14 -22.08 -25.55
N ALA A 139 -12.28 -21.52 -25.96
CA ALA A 139 -13.03 -22.02 -27.11
C ALA A 139 -12.22 -21.95 -28.43
N ARG A 140 -11.30 -20.98 -28.54
CA ARG A 140 -10.39 -20.80 -29.69
C ARG A 140 -9.06 -21.57 -29.55
N GLY A 141 -8.86 -22.33 -28.47
CA GLY A 141 -7.61 -23.03 -28.19
C GLY A 141 -6.41 -22.10 -27.92
N GLN A 142 -6.66 -20.86 -27.51
CA GLN A 142 -5.64 -19.86 -27.19
C GLN A 142 -5.13 -20.01 -25.75
N VAL A 143 -3.94 -19.46 -25.48
CA VAL A 143 -3.34 -19.51 -24.14
C VAL A 143 -4.03 -18.51 -23.21
N ALA A 144 -4.69 -19.04 -22.18
CA ALA A 144 -5.34 -18.27 -21.13
C ALA A 144 -4.31 -17.79 -20.08
N ARG A 145 -3.63 -16.67 -20.35
CA ARG A 145 -2.57 -16.14 -19.47
C ARG A 145 -3.06 -15.85 -18.04
N SER A 146 -4.32 -15.44 -17.88
CA SER A 146 -4.89 -15.14 -16.56
C SER A 146 -5.08 -16.40 -15.71
N TYR A 147 -5.33 -17.57 -16.33
CA TYR A 147 -5.30 -18.86 -15.61
C TYR A 147 -3.89 -19.22 -15.15
N GLU A 148 -2.87 -18.98 -15.98
CA GLU A 148 -1.47 -19.18 -15.58
C GLU A 148 -1.09 -18.28 -14.40
N ALA A 149 -1.51 -17.01 -14.41
CA ALA A 149 -1.23 -16.06 -13.35
C ALA A 149 -1.81 -16.53 -12.01
N VAL A 150 -3.11 -16.88 -11.96
CA VAL A 150 -3.76 -17.38 -10.74
C VAL A 150 -3.16 -18.73 -10.29
N ALA A 151 -2.78 -19.62 -11.22
CA ALA A 151 -2.08 -20.86 -10.88
C ALA A 151 -0.75 -20.60 -10.16
N LEU A 152 0.00 -19.61 -10.64
CA LEU A 152 1.26 -19.19 -10.02
C LEU A 152 1.03 -18.52 -8.67
N GLN A 153 -0.05 -17.76 -8.48
CA GLN A 153 -0.42 -17.19 -7.18
C GLN A 153 -0.72 -18.28 -6.15
N VAL A 154 -1.50 -19.30 -6.53
CA VAL A 154 -1.78 -20.47 -5.68
C VAL A 154 -0.50 -21.24 -5.36
N LEU A 155 0.40 -21.40 -6.34
CA LEU A 155 1.70 -22.02 -6.11
C LEU A 155 2.57 -21.20 -5.13
N GLY A 156 2.53 -19.87 -5.23
CA GLY A 156 3.22 -18.97 -4.32
C GLY A 156 2.69 -19.05 -2.89
N TRP A 157 1.37 -19.02 -2.74
CA TRP A 157 0.67 -19.25 -1.47
C TRP A 157 1.06 -20.60 -0.85
N TRP A 158 1.04 -21.67 -1.65
CA TRP A 158 1.43 -23.00 -1.21
C TRP A 158 2.86 -22.97 -0.68
N SER A 159 3.79 -22.48 -1.48
CA SER A 159 5.20 -22.41 -1.11
C SER A 159 5.42 -21.69 0.22
N LEU A 160 4.74 -20.55 0.45
CA LEU A 160 4.92 -19.75 1.67
C LEU A 160 4.36 -20.41 2.94
N LEU A 161 3.26 -21.16 2.83
CA LEU A 161 2.46 -21.58 3.99
C LEU A 161 2.46 -23.09 4.26
N LEU A 162 2.85 -23.89 3.27
CA LEU A 162 2.81 -25.35 3.36
C LEU A 162 4.14 -25.97 2.89
N PRO A 163 4.44 -27.22 3.30
CA PRO A 163 5.67 -27.91 2.89
C PRO A 163 5.76 -28.11 1.38
N GLY A 164 6.95 -27.87 0.81
CA GLY A 164 7.17 -27.84 -0.65
C GLY A 164 7.35 -29.19 -1.35
N ARG A 165 7.33 -30.34 -0.65
CA ARG A 165 7.67 -31.65 -1.24
C ARG A 165 6.78 -32.06 -2.42
N ARG A 166 5.50 -31.72 -2.34
CA ARG A 166 4.50 -32.03 -3.39
C ARG A 166 4.61 -31.12 -4.60
N ILE A 167 5.01 -29.86 -4.41
CA ILE A 167 5.30 -28.94 -5.51
C ILE A 167 6.34 -29.57 -6.44
N ARG A 168 7.40 -30.16 -5.87
CA ARG A 168 8.41 -30.87 -6.67
C ARG A 168 7.81 -32.02 -7.47
N ALA A 169 7.05 -32.90 -6.83
CA ALA A 169 6.42 -34.04 -7.50
C ALA A 169 5.55 -33.58 -8.69
N LEU A 170 4.75 -32.54 -8.47
CA LEU A 170 3.92 -31.91 -9.50
C LEU A 170 4.75 -31.39 -10.70
N VAL A 171 5.87 -30.73 -10.44
CA VAL A 171 6.75 -30.21 -11.49
C VAL A 171 7.52 -31.33 -12.19
N ASP A 172 7.97 -32.35 -11.46
CA ASP A 172 8.68 -33.51 -12.02
C ASP A 172 7.79 -34.33 -12.96
N ASP A 173 6.52 -34.52 -12.61
CA ASP A 173 5.52 -35.13 -13.51
C ASP A 173 5.38 -34.32 -14.80
N THR A 174 5.22 -33.01 -14.65
CA THR A 174 5.04 -32.06 -15.76
C THR A 174 6.24 -32.07 -16.70
N TYR A 175 7.45 -32.11 -16.14
CA TYR A 175 8.68 -32.22 -16.92
C TYR A 175 8.78 -33.58 -17.64
N THR A 176 8.43 -34.67 -16.98
CA THR A 176 8.50 -36.03 -17.55
C THR A 176 7.61 -36.18 -18.79
N ILE A 177 6.43 -35.57 -18.79
CA ILE A 177 5.52 -35.52 -19.95
C ILE A 177 6.18 -34.85 -21.17
N HIS A 178 7.06 -33.86 -20.95
CA HIS A 178 7.69 -33.08 -22.01
C HIS A 178 9.14 -33.46 -22.32
N ALA A 179 9.79 -34.25 -21.48
CA ALA A 179 11.19 -34.67 -21.62
C ALA A 179 11.53 -35.28 -23.00
N PRO A 180 10.69 -36.15 -23.62
CA PRO A 180 10.99 -36.73 -24.93
C PRO A 180 11.12 -35.68 -26.05
N ALA A 181 10.31 -34.62 -26.01
CA ALA A 181 10.36 -33.53 -26.99
C ALA A 181 11.55 -32.57 -26.78
N VAL A 182 12.15 -32.57 -25.59
CA VAL A 182 13.29 -31.74 -25.22
C VAL A 182 14.62 -32.41 -25.59
N GLU A 183 14.68 -33.74 -25.53
CA GLU A 183 15.83 -34.57 -25.88
C GLU A 183 16.04 -34.68 -27.41
N ASP A 184 14.96 -34.66 -28.20
CA ASP A 184 15.02 -34.71 -29.68
C ASP A 184 15.28 -33.35 -30.37
N ALA A 185 15.30 -32.25 -29.61
CA ALA A 185 15.51 -30.90 -30.14
C ALA A 185 17.01 -30.60 -30.34
N ARG A 186 17.68 -31.36 -31.22
CA ARG A 186 19.05 -31.04 -31.66
C ARG A 186 19.03 -29.70 -32.42
N ASP A 187 19.96 -28.80 -32.12
CA ASP A 187 20.13 -27.57 -32.90
C ASP A 187 20.87 -27.91 -34.21
N TRP A 188 20.09 -28.42 -35.16
CA TRP A 188 20.54 -28.91 -36.46
C TRP A 188 21.37 -27.88 -37.23
N ARG A 189 21.05 -26.59 -37.08
CA ARG A 189 21.80 -25.51 -37.74
C ARG A 189 23.18 -25.34 -37.12
N THR A 190 23.27 -25.30 -35.79
CA THR A 190 24.56 -25.19 -35.10
C THR A 190 25.45 -26.42 -35.35
N ILE A 191 24.88 -27.62 -35.39
CA ILE A 191 25.60 -28.85 -35.74
C ILE A 191 26.08 -28.79 -37.20
N PHE A 192 25.24 -28.33 -38.11
CA PHE A 192 25.58 -28.14 -39.51
C PHE A 192 26.70 -27.10 -39.70
N ASP A 193 26.55 -25.90 -39.13
CA ASP A 193 27.54 -24.81 -39.25
C ASP A 193 28.91 -25.21 -38.66
N LYS A 194 28.93 -25.96 -37.54
CA LYS A 194 30.18 -26.44 -36.93
C LYS A 194 30.96 -27.40 -37.84
N ASN A 195 30.28 -28.30 -38.54
CA ASN A 195 30.93 -29.36 -39.33
C ASN A 195 31.05 -29.00 -40.82
N PHE A 196 30.13 -28.20 -41.34
CA PHE A 196 29.95 -27.91 -42.76
C PHE A 196 29.95 -26.40 -43.07
N GLY A 197 30.10 -25.52 -42.09
CA GLY A 197 30.12 -24.06 -42.31
C GLY A 197 31.27 -23.57 -43.19
N LYS A 198 32.37 -24.33 -43.27
CA LYS A 198 33.49 -24.06 -44.20
C LYS A 198 33.14 -24.34 -45.68
N LEU A 199 32.01 -24.99 -45.96
CA LEU A 199 31.53 -25.28 -47.32
C LEU A 199 30.69 -24.14 -47.93
N SER A 200 30.67 -22.96 -47.30
CA SER A 200 29.94 -21.77 -47.75
C SER A 200 28.50 -22.08 -48.17
N PRO A 201 27.64 -22.51 -47.22
CA PRO A 201 26.26 -22.91 -47.53
C PRO A 201 25.41 -21.73 -48.03
N GLU A 202 24.75 -21.93 -49.17
CA GLU A 202 23.76 -21.00 -49.73
C GLU A 202 22.34 -21.45 -49.36
N TYR A 203 21.54 -20.50 -48.86
CA TYR A 203 20.14 -20.73 -48.47
C TYR A 203 19.23 -19.93 -49.39
N SER A 204 18.43 -20.61 -50.21
CA SER A 204 17.37 -19.98 -51.00
C SER A 204 16.02 -20.26 -50.36
N VAL A 205 15.25 -19.20 -50.08
CA VAL A 205 13.96 -19.28 -49.37
C VAL A 205 12.85 -18.96 -50.35
N THR A 206 11.85 -19.83 -50.40
CA THR A 206 10.60 -19.63 -51.14
C THR A 206 9.45 -19.57 -50.13
N GLU A 207 8.53 -18.63 -50.33
CA GLU A 207 7.35 -18.40 -49.49
C GLU A 207 6.11 -18.81 -50.28
N ASP A 208 5.22 -19.57 -49.66
CA ASP A 208 4.05 -20.17 -50.29
C ASP A 208 2.87 -20.22 -49.31
N GLY A 209 1.67 -19.83 -49.75
CA GLY A 209 0.44 -19.73 -48.94
C GLY A 209 -0.05 -18.30 -48.63
N PRO A 210 -1.33 -18.13 -48.24
CA PRO A 210 -1.92 -16.81 -47.96
C PRO A 210 -1.39 -16.22 -46.65
N ASP A 211 -1.53 -14.90 -46.46
CA ASP A 211 -0.88 -14.14 -45.38
C ASP A 211 -1.06 -14.70 -43.95
N HIS A 212 -2.17 -15.36 -43.70
CA HIS A 212 -2.56 -15.95 -42.42
C HIS A 212 -2.16 -17.44 -42.27
N SER A 213 -1.53 -18.06 -43.28
CA SER A 213 -1.00 -19.44 -43.24
C SER A 213 0.26 -19.63 -44.09
N ARG A 214 1.18 -18.67 -44.01
CA ARG A 214 2.45 -18.66 -44.77
C ARG A 214 3.33 -19.86 -44.42
N SER A 215 3.78 -20.56 -45.45
CA SER A 215 4.76 -21.65 -45.35
C SER A 215 6.06 -21.25 -46.04
N PHE A 216 7.19 -21.59 -45.44
CA PHE A 216 8.52 -21.31 -45.97
C PHE A 216 9.20 -22.62 -46.35
N LYS A 217 9.69 -22.72 -47.59
CA LYS A 217 10.55 -23.79 -48.06
C LYS A 217 11.95 -23.24 -48.28
N VAL A 218 12.94 -23.85 -47.66
CA VAL A 218 14.35 -23.47 -47.76
C VAL A 218 15.11 -24.58 -48.46
N LEU A 219 15.78 -24.24 -49.56
CA LEU A 219 16.75 -25.08 -50.22
C LEU A 219 18.15 -24.66 -49.76
N LEU A 220 18.83 -25.57 -49.07
CA LEU A 220 20.22 -25.46 -48.64
C LEU A 220 21.12 -26.15 -49.67
N ARG A 221 22.13 -25.44 -50.18
CA ARG A 221 23.10 -25.97 -51.13
C ARG A 221 24.53 -25.63 -50.69
N THR A 222 25.42 -26.61 -50.71
CA THR A 222 26.84 -26.45 -50.34
C THR A 222 27.74 -26.45 -51.56
N ARG A 223 28.96 -25.90 -51.43
CA ARG A 223 29.91 -25.74 -52.54
C ARG A 223 30.33 -27.06 -53.20
N ASP A 224 30.23 -28.18 -52.48
CA ASP A 224 30.49 -29.54 -52.97
C ASP A 224 29.33 -30.13 -53.82
N GLY A 225 28.31 -29.33 -54.14
CA GLY A 225 27.20 -29.70 -55.03
C GLY A 225 26.05 -30.43 -54.35
N ARG A 226 26.13 -30.70 -53.03
CA ARG A 226 25.06 -31.35 -52.27
C ARG A 226 23.98 -30.35 -51.87
N SER A 227 22.74 -30.82 -51.79
CA SER A 227 21.63 -29.98 -51.36
C SER A 227 20.57 -30.75 -50.56
N ALA A 228 19.77 -30.01 -49.81
CA ALA A 228 18.63 -30.53 -49.07
C ALA A 228 17.56 -29.45 -48.92
N VAL A 229 16.30 -29.88 -48.77
CA VAL A 229 15.15 -29.00 -48.65
C VAL A 229 14.48 -29.19 -47.29
N GLY A 230 14.11 -28.08 -46.65
CA GLY A 230 13.33 -28.07 -45.41
C GLY A 230 12.15 -27.13 -45.51
N ALA A 231 11.00 -27.55 -44.98
CA ALA A 231 9.78 -26.75 -44.95
C ALA A 231 9.34 -26.43 -43.51
N GLY A 232 8.85 -25.21 -43.25
CA GLY A 232 8.40 -24.79 -41.92
C GLY A 232 7.46 -23.58 -41.96
N GLN A 233 6.76 -23.34 -40.85
CA GLN A 233 5.81 -22.21 -40.69
C GLN A 233 6.53 -20.88 -40.44
N ARG A 234 7.84 -20.90 -40.18
CA ARG A 234 8.70 -19.72 -40.01
C ARG A 234 10.00 -19.94 -40.77
N LYS A 235 10.58 -18.88 -41.34
CA LYS A 235 11.89 -18.92 -42.03
C LYS A 235 12.95 -19.67 -41.23
N LYS A 236 13.13 -19.35 -39.94
CA LYS A 236 14.10 -20.00 -39.04
C LYS A 236 13.87 -21.51 -38.88
N GLN A 237 12.62 -21.95 -38.81
CA GLN A 237 12.25 -23.37 -38.67
C GLN A 237 12.51 -24.14 -39.98
N ALA A 238 12.21 -23.53 -41.13
CA ALA A 238 12.49 -24.10 -42.44
C ALA A 238 13.99 -24.28 -42.68
N VAL A 239 14.83 -23.29 -42.28
CA VAL A 239 16.30 -23.41 -42.31
C VAL A 239 16.78 -24.58 -41.44
N GLN A 240 16.26 -24.70 -40.22
CA GLN A 240 16.67 -25.76 -39.30
C GLN A 240 16.34 -27.16 -39.84
N ARG A 241 15.16 -27.31 -40.48
CA ARG A 241 14.77 -28.56 -41.15
C ARG A 241 15.57 -28.85 -42.40
N ALA A 242 15.99 -27.82 -43.14
CA ALA A 242 16.87 -28.00 -44.30
C ALA A 242 18.26 -28.50 -43.86
N CYS A 243 18.81 -27.95 -42.76
CA CYS A 243 20.04 -28.43 -42.14
C CYS A 243 19.89 -29.87 -41.63
N GLN A 244 18.77 -30.20 -41.00
CA GLN A 244 18.46 -31.56 -40.56
C GLN A 244 18.42 -32.54 -41.73
N ALA A 245 17.66 -32.22 -42.79
CA ALA A 245 17.55 -33.05 -43.98
C ALA A 245 18.91 -33.24 -44.66
N TYR A 246 19.75 -32.21 -44.68
CA TYR A 246 21.12 -32.31 -45.19
C TYR A 246 21.97 -33.27 -44.37
N LEU A 247 21.95 -33.14 -43.05
CA LEU A 247 22.72 -34.00 -42.14
C LEU A 247 22.27 -35.46 -42.22
N VAL A 248 20.96 -35.70 -42.34
CA VAL A 248 20.39 -37.05 -42.50
C VAL A 248 20.79 -37.66 -43.84
N ALA A 249 20.73 -36.90 -44.93
CA ALA A 249 21.01 -37.40 -46.27
C ALA A 249 22.51 -37.60 -46.55
N HIS A 250 23.37 -36.73 -46.01
CA HIS A 250 24.77 -36.62 -46.44
C HIS A 250 25.80 -36.85 -45.32
N ALA A 251 25.36 -36.94 -44.07
CA ALA A 251 26.24 -37.07 -42.91
C ALA A 251 25.66 -38.05 -41.87
N GLN A 252 25.03 -39.13 -42.33
CA GLN A 252 24.38 -40.11 -41.46
C GLN A 252 25.35 -40.74 -40.45
N GLY A 253 26.60 -41.03 -40.83
CA GLY A 253 27.65 -41.47 -39.91
C GLY A 253 28.05 -40.45 -38.82
N LEU A 254 27.70 -39.17 -38.98
CA LEU A 254 27.87 -38.11 -37.97
C LEU A 254 26.68 -38.06 -37.00
N LEU A 255 25.52 -38.56 -37.44
CA LEU A 255 24.31 -38.79 -36.65
C LEU A 255 24.34 -40.14 -35.91
N ASP A 256 24.98 -41.16 -36.49
CA ASP A 256 25.18 -42.50 -35.93
C ASP A 256 26.38 -42.56 -34.97
N ARG A 257 27.29 -41.56 -35.02
CA ARG A 257 28.33 -41.31 -34.00
C ARG A 257 27.76 -40.72 -32.70
N VAL A 258 26.44 -40.67 -32.55
CA VAL A 258 25.82 -40.48 -31.25
C VAL A 258 26.01 -41.79 -30.49
N GLU A 259 26.87 -41.71 -29.48
CA GLU A 259 27.13 -42.77 -28.52
C GLU A 259 25.83 -43.48 -28.12
N PRO A 260 25.81 -44.83 -28.08
CA PRO A 260 24.77 -45.51 -27.34
C PRO A 260 24.77 -44.99 -25.90
N VAL A 261 23.58 -44.74 -25.36
CA VAL A 261 23.31 -44.40 -23.95
C VAL A 261 23.89 -45.44 -22.95
N ASN A 262 24.55 -46.50 -23.41
CA ASN A 262 25.36 -47.39 -22.58
C ASN A 262 26.70 -47.73 -23.26
N SER A 263 27.70 -46.87 -23.09
CA SER A 263 29.09 -47.27 -22.77
C SER A 263 29.93 -46.07 -22.32
N ALA A 264 29.38 -45.23 -21.43
CA ALA A 264 30.26 -44.62 -20.45
C ALA A 264 30.84 -45.79 -19.67
N ALA A 265 32.14 -46.02 -19.79
CA ALA A 265 32.87 -46.70 -18.74
C ALA A 265 32.57 -45.93 -17.44
N VAL A 266 31.61 -46.40 -16.65
CA VAL A 266 31.71 -46.22 -15.22
C VAL A 266 32.73 -47.29 -14.83
N PRO A 267 33.95 -46.91 -14.41
CA PRO A 267 34.07 -46.09 -13.21
C PRO A 267 35.25 -45.10 -13.22
N CYS A 268 35.02 -43.88 -12.73
CA CYS A 268 35.84 -43.48 -11.58
C CYS A 268 34.96 -43.60 -10.34
N LYS A 269 35.02 -44.78 -9.73
CA LYS A 269 34.67 -44.99 -8.33
C LYS A 269 35.78 -44.32 -7.51
N ASP A 270 35.73 -42.99 -7.52
CA ASP A 270 36.29 -42.03 -6.56
C ASP A 270 36.08 -40.62 -7.15
N GLY A 271 34.85 -40.33 -7.58
CA GLY A 271 34.41 -39.14 -8.33
C GLY A 271 34.46 -37.82 -7.56
N ARG A 272 35.47 -37.64 -6.70
CA ARG A 272 35.80 -36.40 -5.99
C ARG A 272 37.16 -35.90 -6.47
N THR A 273 37.15 -35.15 -7.58
CA THR A 273 38.39 -34.62 -8.20
C THR A 273 38.91 -33.36 -7.51
N SER A 274 38.03 -32.60 -6.84
CA SER A 274 38.40 -31.36 -6.14
C SER A 274 38.79 -31.61 -4.68
N PRO A 275 39.90 -31.04 -4.18
CA PRO A 275 40.33 -31.18 -2.79
C PRO A 275 39.35 -30.46 -1.84
N VAL A 276 39.05 -31.11 -0.72
CA VAL A 276 38.19 -30.56 0.33
C VAL A 276 39.03 -30.10 1.51
N TYR A 277 39.20 -28.77 1.65
CA TYR A 277 39.95 -28.15 2.75
C TYR A 277 39.11 -27.98 4.02
N SER A 278 39.76 -27.63 5.14
CA SER A 278 39.12 -27.39 6.44
C SER A 278 38.04 -26.31 6.38
N GLU A 279 38.30 -25.23 5.65
CA GLU A 279 37.36 -24.12 5.43
C GLU A 279 36.09 -24.58 4.71
N HIS A 280 36.21 -25.43 3.69
CA HIS A 280 35.05 -26.01 3.00
C HIS A 280 34.18 -26.83 3.97
N ARG A 281 34.79 -27.58 4.89
CA ARG A 281 34.06 -28.35 5.92
C ARG A 281 33.45 -27.46 7.00
N ARG A 282 34.06 -26.32 7.31
CA ARG A 282 33.48 -25.33 8.24
C ARG A 282 32.24 -24.71 7.62
N LEU A 283 32.35 -24.15 6.42
CA LEU A 283 31.24 -23.52 5.70
C LEU A 283 30.11 -24.51 5.41
N ALA A 284 30.42 -25.74 5.00
CA ALA A 284 29.39 -26.78 4.82
C ALA A 284 28.59 -27.04 6.10
N ARG A 285 29.23 -27.05 7.28
CA ARG A 285 28.53 -27.20 8.57
C ARG A 285 27.68 -25.97 8.91
N GLU A 286 28.17 -24.77 8.64
CA GLU A 286 27.42 -23.52 8.85
C GLU A 286 26.13 -23.48 8.01
N PHE A 287 26.14 -24.05 6.81
CA PHE A 287 24.97 -24.20 5.93
C PHE A 287 24.17 -25.50 6.17
N GLY A 288 24.50 -26.27 7.21
CA GLY A 288 23.79 -27.52 7.54
C GLY A 288 23.92 -28.63 6.49
N CYS A 289 25.02 -28.65 5.73
CA CYS A 289 25.27 -29.58 4.63
C CYS A 289 26.04 -30.84 5.10
N PRO A 290 25.52 -32.05 4.89
CA PRO A 290 26.23 -33.29 5.25
C PRO A 290 27.41 -33.62 4.33
N ASP A 291 27.36 -33.28 3.04
CA ASP A 291 28.45 -33.51 2.09
C ASP A 291 29.25 -32.20 1.83
N PRO A 292 30.50 -32.10 2.33
CA PRO A 292 31.35 -30.94 2.10
C PRO A 292 31.91 -30.87 0.68
N TYR A 293 31.79 -31.94 -0.12
CA TYR A 293 32.33 -31.97 -1.48
C TYR A 293 31.59 -31.02 -2.43
N LEU A 294 30.25 -30.98 -2.39
CA LEU A 294 29.46 -30.04 -3.18
C LEU A 294 29.80 -28.58 -2.84
N PHE A 295 30.14 -28.32 -1.57
CA PHE A 295 30.56 -27.01 -1.11
C PHE A 295 31.95 -26.62 -1.64
N ALA A 296 32.89 -27.57 -1.65
CA ALA A 296 34.19 -27.38 -2.30
C ALA A 296 34.03 -27.11 -3.80
N LYS A 297 33.15 -27.86 -4.49
CA LYS A 297 32.84 -27.64 -5.91
C LYS A 297 32.20 -26.27 -6.15
N ALA A 298 31.31 -25.81 -5.28
CA ALA A 298 30.69 -24.48 -5.36
C ALA A 298 31.72 -23.33 -5.30
N LEU A 299 32.82 -23.55 -4.60
CA LEU A 299 33.91 -22.59 -4.44
C LEU A 299 35.06 -22.82 -5.43
N THR A 300 34.90 -23.71 -6.41
CA THR A 300 35.92 -24.02 -7.41
C THR A 300 35.67 -23.25 -8.71
N HIS A 301 36.52 -22.27 -9.01
CA HIS A 301 36.43 -21.48 -10.23
C HIS A 301 37.05 -22.21 -11.44
N SER A 302 36.56 -21.91 -12.64
CA SER A 302 37.05 -22.49 -13.89
C SER A 302 38.57 -22.35 -14.07
N SER A 303 39.18 -21.23 -13.65
CA SER A 303 40.63 -21.03 -13.75
C SER A 303 41.44 -22.05 -12.95
N TRP A 304 40.95 -22.46 -11.77
CA TRP A 304 41.62 -23.50 -10.98
C TRP A 304 41.47 -24.87 -11.65
N VAL A 305 40.30 -25.15 -12.22
CA VAL A 305 40.03 -26.39 -12.97
C VAL A 305 40.98 -26.51 -14.16
N TYR A 306 41.13 -25.45 -14.97
CA TYR A 306 42.03 -25.45 -16.12
C TYR A 306 43.50 -25.69 -15.74
N GLU A 307 43.94 -25.22 -14.57
CA GLU A 307 45.31 -25.39 -14.10
C GLU A 307 45.59 -26.77 -13.47
N ASN A 308 44.58 -27.42 -12.87
CA ASN A 308 44.79 -28.60 -12.01
C ASN A 308 44.19 -29.91 -12.56
N LEU A 309 43.36 -29.88 -13.61
CA LEU A 309 42.73 -31.06 -14.20
C LEU A 309 43.24 -31.34 -15.63
N ALA A 310 43.82 -32.54 -15.83
CA ALA A 310 44.56 -32.87 -17.05
C ALA A 310 43.73 -33.47 -18.20
N ARG A 311 42.52 -34.02 -17.97
CA ARG A 311 41.64 -34.61 -19.02
C ARG A 311 40.15 -34.60 -18.60
N GLY A 312 39.29 -33.95 -19.38
CA GLY A 312 37.83 -33.88 -19.17
C GLY A 312 37.21 -32.57 -19.70
N ASP A 313 35.87 -32.46 -19.72
CA ASP A 313 35.19 -31.18 -20.00
C ASP A 313 35.24 -30.29 -18.74
N THR A 314 36.27 -29.45 -18.66
CA THR A 314 36.58 -28.55 -17.53
C THR A 314 35.44 -27.61 -17.15
N ARG A 315 34.44 -27.42 -18.02
CA ARG A 315 33.26 -26.58 -17.76
C ARG A 315 32.25 -27.23 -16.81
N LEU A 316 32.22 -28.56 -16.73
CA LEU A 316 31.29 -29.31 -15.88
C LEU A 316 31.82 -29.53 -14.45
N ASP A 317 33.14 -29.41 -14.29
CA ASP A 317 33.83 -29.62 -13.03
C ASP A 317 33.99 -28.35 -12.18
N GLY A 318 33.79 -27.16 -12.77
CA GLY A 318 33.73 -25.90 -12.05
C GLY A 318 32.38 -25.62 -11.37
N ASN A 319 32.27 -24.46 -10.73
CA ASN A 319 31.06 -24.04 -10.03
C ASN A 319 29.92 -23.55 -10.94
N ALA A 320 30.11 -23.42 -12.26
CA ALA A 320 29.15 -22.79 -13.17
C ALA A 320 27.74 -23.42 -13.12
N VAL A 321 27.63 -24.75 -13.05
CA VAL A 321 26.34 -25.45 -12.96
C VAL A 321 25.66 -25.18 -11.62
N LEU A 322 26.43 -25.18 -10.53
CA LEU A 322 25.91 -24.87 -9.19
C LEU A 322 25.53 -23.39 -9.08
N ALA A 323 26.28 -22.46 -9.69
CA ALA A 323 25.95 -21.05 -9.72
C ALA A 323 24.65 -20.80 -10.49
N ASN A 324 24.47 -21.42 -11.66
CA ASN A 324 23.21 -21.34 -12.41
C ASN A 324 22.01 -21.88 -11.59
N LEU A 325 22.15 -23.04 -10.97
CA LEU A 325 21.13 -23.58 -10.06
C LEU A 325 20.86 -22.64 -8.88
N GLY A 326 21.95 -22.09 -8.35
CA GLY A 326 21.99 -21.19 -7.22
C GLY A 326 21.30 -19.87 -7.47
N SER A 327 21.40 -19.34 -8.69
CA SER A 327 20.67 -18.14 -9.10
C SER A 327 19.16 -18.33 -8.95
N ALA A 328 18.63 -19.52 -9.29
CA ALA A 328 17.21 -19.83 -9.15
C ALA A 328 16.81 -20.06 -7.68
N VAL A 329 17.67 -20.70 -6.89
CA VAL A 329 17.48 -20.86 -5.43
C VAL A 329 17.49 -19.50 -4.74
N LEU A 330 18.48 -18.66 -4.99
CA LEU A 330 18.61 -17.32 -4.43
C LEU A 330 17.43 -16.42 -4.80
N ALA A 331 17.02 -16.43 -6.08
CA ALA A 331 15.83 -15.71 -6.52
C ALA A 331 14.59 -16.18 -5.74
N THR A 332 14.44 -17.49 -5.52
CA THR A 332 13.30 -18.03 -4.77
C THR A 332 13.35 -17.65 -3.29
N CYS A 333 14.53 -17.75 -2.64
CA CYS A 333 14.74 -17.29 -1.25
C CYS A 333 14.33 -15.84 -1.10
N PHE A 334 14.81 -15.00 -2.00
CA PHE A 334 14.60 -13.57 -1.97
C PHE A 334 13.12 -13.20 -2.20
N THR A 335 12.48 -13.77 -3.23
CA THR A 335 11.06 -13.51 -3.51
C THR A 335 10.18 -13.99 -2.35
N ARG A 336 10.48 -15.14 -1.75
CA ARG A 336 9.75 -15.66 -0.58
C ARG A 336 9.92 -14.77 0.64
N ALA A 337 11.16 -14.38 0.97
CA ALA A 337 11.44 -13.46 2.08
C ALA A 337 10.73 -12.13 1.91
N ARG A 338 10.71 -11.59 0.69
CA ARG A 338 10.04 -10.34 0.35
C ARG A 338 8.52 -10.42 0.45
N ALA A 339 7.91 -11.45 -0.14
CA ALA A 339 6.48 -11.65 -0.02
C ALA A 339 6.07 -11.87 1.43
N SER A 340 6.77 -12.75 2.17
CA SER A 340 6.51 -12.99 3.59
C SER A 340 6.63 -11.71 4.43
N HIS A 341 7.61 -10.85 4.17
CA HIS A 341 7.76 -9.60 4.90
C HIS A 341 6.65 -8.58 4.59
N LEU A 342 6.37 -8.34 3.31
CA LEU A 342 5.43 -7.29 2.89
C LEU A 342 3.98 -7.67 3.21
N LEU A 343 3.59 -8.92 2.93
CA LEU A 343 2.24 -9.42 3.20
C LEU A 343 1.93 -9.50 4.71
N ASN A 344 2.96 -9.54 5.56
CA ASN A 344 2.82 -9.45 7.01
C ASN A 344 2.64 -8.04 7.55
N THR A 345 3.05 -7.03 6.78
CA THR A 345 3.06 -5.64 7.23
C THR A 345 1.78 -4.92 6.85
N THR A 346 1.24 -5.19 5.65
CA THR A 346 0.06 -4.53 5.12
C THR A 346 -0.61 -5.37 4.04
N GLY A 347 -1.94 -5.31 3.96
CA GLY A 347 -2.69 -5.87 2.82
C GLY A 347 -2.60 -5.00 1.56
N LYS A 348 -2.01 -3.80 1.65
CA LYS A 348 -1.79 -2.88 0.52
C LYS A 348 -0.31 -2.49 0.42
N PRO A 349 0.58 -3.44 0.06
CA PRO A 349 2.01 -3.15 -0.06
C PRO A 349 2.29 -2.20 -1.23
N ASP A 350 3.33 -1.40 -1.06
CA ASP A 350 3.81 -0.44 -2.05
C ASP A 350 4.13 -1.16 -3.38
N PRO A 351 3.57 -0.73 -4.53
CA PRO A 351 3.86 -1.34 -5.83
C PRO A 351 5.34 -1.40 -6.17
N ASP A 352 6.11 -0.35 -5.85
CA ASP A 352 7.52 -0.20 -6.23
C ASP A 352 8.38 -1.23 -5.50
N ILE A 353 8.04 -1.47 -4.23
CA ILE A 353 8.66 -2.51 -3.40
C ILE A 353 8.09 -3.89 -3.76
N SER A 354 6.89 -4.00 -4.32
CA SER A 354 6.28 -5.29 -4.66
C SER A 354 6.85 -5.93 -5.93
N LEU A 355 7.54 -5.14 -6.77
CA LEU A 355 8.29 -5.63 -7.91
C LEU A 355 9.46 -6.50 -7.45
N THR A 356 9.48 -7.76 -7.90
CA THR A 356 10.62 -8.65 -7.66
C THR A 356 11.54 -8.64 -8.89
N LEU A 357 12.68 -8.00 -8.75
CA LEU A 357 13.76 -8.00 -9.75
C LEU A 357 14.94 -8.86 -9.26
N THR A 358 15.84 -9.20 -10.18
CA THR A 358 17.07 -9.93 -9.86
C THR A 358 17.98 -9.05 -8.99
N MET A 359 18.50 -9.60 -7.89
CA MET A 359 19.46 -8.87 -7.06
C MET A 359 20.76 -8.56 -7.84
N PRO A 360 21.27 -7.33 -7.79
CA PRO A 360 22.55 -6.96 -8.39
C PRO A 360 23.74 -7.76 -7.84
N ASP A 361 24.71 -8.09 -8.69
CA ASP A 361 25.92 -8.81 -8.29
C ASP A 361 26.74 -8.05 -7.22
N SER A 362 26.71 -6.72 -7.25
CA SER A 362 27.37 -5.86 -6.26
C SER A 362 26.84 -6.09 -4.84
N ASP A 363 25.54 -6.35 -4.69
CA ASP A 363 24.94 -6.61 -3.38
C ASP A 363 25.39 -7.98 -2.86
N LEU A 364 25.51 -8.97 -3.76
CA LEU A 364 25.97 -10.31 -3.42
C LEU A 364 27.46 -10.38 -3.06
N ARG A 365 28.29 -9.46 -3.58
CA ARG A 365 29.69 -9.35 -3.16
C ARG A 365 29.82 -9.08 -1.66
N SER A 366 28.98 -8.21 -1.10
CA SER A 366 28.99 -7.90 0.34
C SER A 366 28.65 -9.14 1.17
N LEU A 367 27.66 -9.92 0.73
CA LEU A 367 27.29 -11.19 1.35
C LEU A 367 28.41 -12.24 1.24
N ALA A 368 29.05 -12.34 0.06
CA ALA A 368 30.17 -13.25 -0.14
C ALA A 368 31.34 -12.95 0.81
N ALA A 369 31.64 -11.67 1.01
CA ALA A 369 32.67 -11.21 1.94
C ALA A 369 32.29 -11.52 3.40
N ALA A 370 31.04 -11.24 3.80
CA ALA A 370 30.55 -11.52 5.15
C ALA A 370 30.57 -13.02 5.49
N LEU A 371 30.37 -13.89 4.49
CA LEU A 371 30.47 -15.34 4.61
C LEU A 371 31.91 -15.87 4.48
N GLY A 372 32.89 -15.03 4.14
CA GLY A 372 34.28 -15.45 3.92
C GLY A 372 34.49 -16.34 2.68
N LEU A 373 33.56 -16.34 1.71
CA LEU A 373 33.64 -17.22 0.53
C LEU A 373 34.87 -16.94 -0.36
N PRO A 374 35.27 -15.68 -0.63
CA PRO A 374 36.44 -15.40 -1.48
C PRO A 374 37.74 -16.02 -0.96
N ALA A 375 37.92 -16.09 0.37
CA ALA A 375 39.10 -16.68 0.99
C ALA A 375 39.12 -18.21 0.88
N ALA A 376 37.95 -18.84 0.81
CA ALA A 376 37.80 -20.27 0.63
C ALA A 376 37.73 -20.68 -0.87
N ALA A 377 37.80 -19.74 -1.81
CA ALA A 377 37.69 -20.04 -3.23
C ALA A 377 38.96 -20.67 -3.82
N LEU A 378 38.79 -21.72 -4.62
CA LEU A 378 39.86 -22.31 -5.42
C LEU A 378 39.97 -21.54 -6.73
N LEU A 379 41.01 -20.70 -6.81
CA LEU A 379 41.37 -19.87 -7.94
C LEU A 379 42.73 -20.29 -8.50
N GLY A 380 42.90 -20.22 -9.82
CA GLY A 380 44.19 -20.39 -10.47
C GLY A 380 45.19 -19.27 -10.10
N ALA A 381 46.49 -19.53 -10.26
CA ALA A 381 47.57 -18.64 -9.84
C ALA A 381 47.45 -17.24 -10.47
N GLY A 382 47.09 -17.16 -11.76
CA GLY A 382 46.87 -15.88 -12.44
C GLY A 382 45.67 -15.11 -11.90
N GLN A 383 44.57 -15.81 -11.59
CA GLN A 383 43.35 -15.17 -11.08
C GLN A 383 43.51 -14.67 -9.64
N ARG A 384 44.31 -15.36 -8.81
CA ARG A 384 44.60 -14.90 -7.43
C ARG A 384 45.26 -13.53 -7.40
N THR A 385 46.10 -13.22 -8.39
CA THR A 385 46.76 -11.92 -8.52
C THR A 385 45.78 -10.80 -8.90
N VAL A 386 44.76 -11.12 -9.70
CA VAL A 386 43.72 -10.16 -10.14
C VAL A 386 42.63 -9.95 -9.08
N GLY A 387 42.39 -10.96 -8.23
CA GLY A 387 41.36 -10.93 -7.19
C GLY A 387 40.00 -11.43 -7.66
N VAL A 388 38.94 -11.17 -6.88
CA VAL A 388 37.57 -11.67 -7.10
C VAL A 388 36.66 -10.54 -7.60
N SER A 389 36.09 -10.71 -8.79
CA SER A 389 35.11 -9.78 -9.38
C SER A 389 33.72 -9.89 -8.69
N ASP A 390 32.81 -8.93 -8.96
CA ASP A 390 31.43 -8.98 -8.45
C ASP A 390 30.74 -10.26 -8.93
N GLU A 391 30.87 -10.56 -10.22
CA GLU A 391 30.31 -11.76 -10.84
C GLU A 391 30.84 -13.05 -10.19
N MET A 392 32.15 -13.15 -9.93
CA MET A 392 32.71 -14.32 -9.24
C MET A 392 32.17 -14.46 -7.82
N ALA A 393 32.09 -13.36 -7.06
CA ALA A 393 31.55 -13.36 -5.71
C ALA A 393 30.07 -13.77 -5.68
N ALA A 394 29.27 -13.21 -6.60
CA ALA A 394 27.87 -13.58 -6.79
C ALA A 394 27.71 -15.05 -7.14
N ASN A 395 28.53 -15.57 -8.06
CA ASN A 395 28.54 -16.99 -8.44
C ASN A 395 28.90 -17.90 -7.25
N PHE A 396 29.82 -17.50 -6.37
CA PHE A 396 30.14 -18.27 -5.15
C PHE A 396 28.97 -18.32 -4.17
N VAL A 397 28.28 -17.20 -3.93
CA VAL A 397 27.07 -17.16 -3.09
C VAL A 397 25.97 -18.04 -3.66
N GLN A 398 25.70 -17.90 -4.96
CA GLN A 398 24.69 -18.71 -5.65
C GLN A 398 25.06 -20.20 -5.57
N ALA A 399 26.29 -20.56 -5.93
CA ALA A 399 26.71 -21.96 -5.95
C ALA A 399 26.68 -22.63 -4.57
N THR A 400 27.01 -21.89 -3.49
CA THR A 400 26.96 -22.41 -2.12
C THR A 400 25.52 -22.60 -1.64
N LEU A 401 24.61 -21.68 -1.97
CA LEU A 401 23.17 -21.85 -1.73
C LEU A 401 22.61 -23.07 -2.48
N ALA A 402 23.01 -23.27 -3.74
CA ALA A 402 22.64 -24.47 -4.49
C ALA A 402 23.19 -25.75 -3.86
N ALA A 403 24.46 -25.75 -3.46
CA ALA A 403 25.08 -26.91 -2.80
C ALA A 403 24.34 -27.31 -1.52
N ALA A 404 23.83 -26.33 -0.77
CA ALA A 404 23.01 -26.57 0.41
C ALA A 404 21.60 -27.05 0.07
N PHE A 405 20.93 -26.38 -0.87
CA PHE A 405 19.56 -26.72 -1.26
C PHE A 405 19.44 -28.11 -1.90
N VAL A 406 20.39 -28.49 -2.78
CA VAL A 406 20.40 -29.81 -3.44
C VAL A 406 20.42 -30.96 -2.43
N GLN A 407 21.13 -30.78 -1.32
CA GLN A 407 21.27 -31.80 -0.27
C GLN A 407 20.05 -31.87 0.64
N THR A 408 19.35 -30.75 0.84
CA THR A 408 18.12 -30.70 1.63
C THR A 408 17.04 -29.93 0.86
N PRO A 409 16.41 -30.55 -0.14
CA PRO A 409 15.59 -29.84 -1.10
C PRO A 409 14.15 -29.70 -0.57
N ASP A 410 13.99 -28.98 0.54
CA ASP A 410 12.73 -28.66 1.23
C ASP A 410 12.85 -27.24 1.79
N TRP A 411 11.99 -26.32 1.36
CA TRP A 411 12.13 -24.88 1.67
C TRP A 411 12.09 -24.59 3.17
N THR A 412 11.17 -25.20 3.91
CA THR A 412 11.03 -24.97 5.35
C THR A 412 12.30 -25.42 6.09
N VAL A 413 12.84 -26.59 5.72
CA VAL A 413 14.08 -27.10 6.34
C VAL A 413 15.29 -26.29 5.89
N PHE A 414 15.37 -25.92 4.62
CA PHE A 414 16.47 -25.16 4.05
C PHE A 414 16.60 -23.78 4.70
N GLU A 415 15.50 -23.03 4.80
CA GLU A 415 15.48 -21.69 5.39
C GLU A 415 15.87 -21.70 6.87
N SER A 416 15.37 -22.68 7.63
CA SER A 416 15.73 -22.84 9.05
C SER A 416 17.22 -23.13 9.30
N ARG A 417 17.95 -23.60 8.28
CA ARG A 417 19.38 -23.96 8.34
C ARG A 417 20.29 -22.92 7.71
N LEU A 418 19.76 -21.85 7.13
CA LEU A 418 20.57 -20.79 6.55
C LEU A 418 21.35 -20.04 7.65
N PRO A 419 22.61 -19.64 7.38
CA PRO A 419 23.35 -18.78 8.31
C PRO A 419 22.60 -17.48 8.58
N ALA A 420 22.62 -17.00 9.83
CA ALA A 420 21.92 -15.78 10.24
C ALA A 420 22.29 -14.55 9.38
N VAL A 421 23.54 -14.49 8.90
CA VAL A 421 24.03 -13.45 7.98
C VAL A 421 23.24 -13.44 6.67
N VAL A 422 22.92 -14.61 6.11
CA VAL A 422 22.13 -14.75 4.87
C VAL A 422 20.70 -14.31 5.12
N SER A 423 20.05 -14.80 6.18
CA SER A 423 18.65 -14.44 6.49
C SER A 423 18.50 -12.94 6.76
N ARG A 424 19.43 -12.34 7.50
CA ARG A 424 19.46 -10.89 7.75
C ARG A 424 19.64 -10.10 6.45
N PHE A 425 20.58 -10.51 5.61
CA PHE A 425 20.80 -9.88 4.31
C PHE A 425 19.53 -9.92 3.44
N LEU A 426 18.88 -11.09 3.32
CA LEU A 426 17.66 -11.22 2.53
C LEU A 426 16.52 -10.32 3.05
N LEU A 427 16.36 -10.22 4.37
CA LEU A 427 15.38 -9.33 4.99
C LEU A 427 15.70 -7.84 4.75
N GLU A 428 16.96 -7.43 4.87
CA GLU A 428 17.38 -6.06 4.57
C GLU A 428 17.13 -5.70 3.10
N GLN A 429 17.46 -6.60 2.17
CA GLN A 429 17.20 -6.39 0.74
C GLN A 429 15.70 -6.43 0.40
N SER A 430 14.89 -7.18 1.15
CA SER A 430 13.44 -7.28 0.92
C SER A 430 12.69 -5.97 1.11
N ARG A 431 13.27 -5.04 1.90
CA ARG A 431 12.69 -3.73 2.22
C ARG A 431 13.04 -2.65 1.19
N ARG A 432 14.02 -2.91 0.32
CA ARG A 432 14.54 -1.93 -0.64
C ARG A 432 13.84 -2.06 -1.97
N SER A 433 13.55 -0.94 -2.63
CA SER A 433 13.20 -0.96 -4.05
C SER A 433 14.38 -1.52 -4.84
N LEU A 434 14.08 -2.42 -5.79
CA LEU A 434 15.09 -2.98 -6.71
C LEU A 434 15.07 -2.30 -8.09
N LEU A 435 14.23 -1.28 -8.26
CA LEU A 435 14.22 -0.48 -9.47
C LEU A 435 15.59 0.18 -9.64
N ASP A 436 15.99 0.34 -10.90
CA ASP A 436 17.24 1.01 -11.20
C ASP A 436 17.19 2.46 -10.68
N PRO A 437 18.27 2.99 -10.07
CA PRO A 437 18.29 4.35 -9.55
C PRO A 437 17.89 5.40 -10.60
N VAL A 438 18.20 5.16 -11.88
CA VAL A 438 17.80 6.06 -12.96
C VAL A 438 16.28 6.04 -13.18
N THR A 439 15.66 4.86 -13.11
CA THR A 439 14.20 4.71 -13.22
C THR A 439 13.48 5.36 -12.05
N LEU A 440 13.97 5.15 -10.82
CA LEU A 440 13.43 5.81 -9.63
C LEU A 440 13.58 7.34 -9.71
N MET A 441 14.72 7.83 -10.19
CA MET A 441 14.93 9.26 -10.40
C MET A 441 13.97 9.83 -11.46
N GLN A 442 13.67 9.06 -12.52
CA GLN A 442 12.71 9.45 -13.55
C GLN A 442 11.28 9.55 -13.00
N GLU A 443 10.88 8.59 -12.16
CA GLU A 443 9.57 8.64 -11.48
C GLU A 443 9.49 9.83 -10.52
N LEU A 444 10.55 10.07 -9.75
CA LEU A 444 10.65 11.23 -8.86
C LEU A 444 10.60 12.55 -9.65
N ALA A 445 11.26 12.61 -10.81
CA ALA A 445 11.25 13.76 -11.71
C ALA A 445 9.86 14.05 -12.28
N ALA A 446 9.10 13.01 -12.64
CA ALA A 446 7.72 13.13 -13.09
C ALA A 446 6.80 13.61 -11.96
N GLU A 447 6.95 13.06 -10.74
CA GLU A 447 6.16 13.46 -9.57
C GLU A 447 6.44 14.92 -9.17
N LEU A 448 7.70 15.32 -9.15
CA LEU A 448 8.17 16.63 -8.69
C LEU A 448 8.37 17.66 -9.81
N GLN A 449 7.99 17.31 -11.03
CA GLN A 449 8.01 18.17 -12.22
C GLN A 449 9.37 18.84 -12.47
N PHE A 450 10.46 18.09 -12.39
CA PHE A 450 11.78 18.56 -12.79
C PHE A 450 12.34 17.78 -13.98
N THR A 451 13.32 18.36 -14.65
CA THR A 451 14.08 17.72 -15.74
C THR A 451 15.55 17.63 -15.37
N TRP A 452 16.34 16.87 -16.11
CA TRP A 452 17.78 16.81 -15.89
C TRP A 452 18.57 16.76 -17.18
N GLN A 453 19.80 17.25 -17.12
CA GLN A 453 20.80 17.18 -18.19
C GLN A 453 22.03 16.43 -17.68
N GLU A 454 22.69 15.70 -18.57
CA GLU A 454 23.84 14.89 -18.20
C GLU A 454 25.03 15.17 -19.11
N ASP A 455 26.17 15.45 -18.51
CA ASP A 455 27.46 15.56 -19.17
C ASP A 455 28.36 14.42 -18.69
N SER A 456 29.15 13.82 -19.59
CA SER A 456 30.02 12.69 -19.25
C SER A 456 31.46 12.89 -19.69
N GLU A 457 32.39 12.57 -18.82
CA GLU A 457 33.84 12.60 -19.07
C GLU A 457 34.46 11.21 -18.82
N LYS A 458 35.44 10.84 -19.64
CA LYS A 458 36.19 9.57 -19.54
C LYS A 458 37.63 9.85 -19.13
N PHE A 459 38.08 9.19 -18.07
CA PHE A 459 39.42 9.26 -17.51
C PHE A 459 40.12 7.88 -17.56
N GLY A 460 41.45 7.89 -17.54
CA GLY A 460 42.26 6.67 -17.45
C GLY A 460 42.46 5.91 -18.77
N PRO A 461 43.30 4.86 -18.75
CA PRO A 461 43.61 4.07 -19.94
C PRO A 461 42.43 3.17 -20.37
N ASP A 462 42.39 2.74 -21.63
CA ASP A 462 41.25 1.98 -22.19
C ASP A 462 40.92 0.67 -21.45
N HIS A 463 41.93 0.03 -20.85
CA HIS A 463 41.76 -1.20 -20.07
C HIS A 463 41.35 -0.95 -18.61
N ARG A 464 41.29 0.30 -18.16
CA ARG A 464 40.86 0.73 -16.82
C ARG A 464 40.26 2.13 -16.88
N SER A 465 39.25 2.29 -17.73
CA SER A 465 38.57 3.57 -17.90
C SER A 465 37.65 3.86 -16.73
N GLU A 466 37.67 5.10 -16.27
CA GLU A 466 36.76 5.63 -15.26
C GLU A 466 35.91 6.72 -15.91
N TYR A 467 34.60 6.64 -15.74
CA TYR A 467 33.64 7.61 -16.27
C TYR A 467 33.12 8.46 -15.13
N GLN A 468 33.05 9.77 -15.33
CA GLN A 468 32.33 10.68 -14.46
C GLN A 468 31.12 11.21 -15.22
N VAL A 469 29.94 11.08 -14.63
CA VAL A 469 28.69 11.65 -15.15
C VAL A 469 28.25 12.75 -14.19
N THR A 470 28.11 13.96 -14.70
CA THR A 470 27.56 15.10 -13.97
C THR A 470 26.11 15.29 -14.40
N THR A 471 25.18 15.12 -13.46
CA THR A 471 23.74 15.28 -13.69
C THR A 471 23.29 16.61 -13.09
N ARG A 472 22.80 17.52 -13.93
CA ARG A 472 22.21 18.80 -13.51
C ARG A 472 20.69 18.66 -13.49
N LEU A 473 20.08 18.73 -12.31
CA LEU A 473 18.64 18.82 -12.11
C LEU A 473 18.19 20.26 -12.36
N ILE A 474 17.09 20.44 -13.09
CA ILE A 474 16.61 21.73 -13.57
C ILE A 474 15.10 21.80 -13.37
N ALA A 475 14.65 22.87 -12.70
CA ALA A 475 13.23 23.19 -12.63
C ALA A 475 13.03 24.71 -12.52
N GLY A 476 12.55 25.32 -13.61
CA GLY A 476 12.50 26.78 -13.74
C GLY A 476 13.90 27.40 -13.70
N ALA A 477 14.10 28.42 -12.87
CA ALA A 477 15.41 29.08 -12.68
C ALA A 477 16.32 28.39 -11.65
N SER A 478 15.79 27.42 -10.89
CA SER A 478 16.56 26.67 -9.89
C SER A 478 17.19 25.44 -10.53
N GLY A 479 18.45 25.17 -10.19
CA GLY A 479 19.11 23.96 -10.62
C GLY A 479 20.25 23.56 -9.68
N VAL A 480 20.45 22.25 -9.54
CA VAL A 480 21.50 21.67 -8.70
C VAL A 480 22.22 20.58 -9.48
N ALA A 481 23.53 20.43 -9.27
CA ALA A 481 24.31 19.42 -9.94
C ALA A 481 24.76 18.34 -8.96
N THR A 482 24.77 17.10 -9.43
CA THR A 482 25.37 15.96 -8.76
C THR A 482 26.34 15.27 -9.70
N SER A 483 27.27 14.49 -9.19
CA SER A 483 28.15 13.68 -10.02
C SER A 483 28.29 12.26 -9.49
N GLY A 484 28.46 11.32 -10.41
CA GLY A 484 28.74 9.92 -10.12
C GLY A 484 29.94 9.45 -10.91
N ARG A 485 30.77 8.58 -10.31
CA ARG A 485 31.95 7.98 -10.92
C ARG A 485 31.85 6.45 -10.98
N GLY A 486 32.29 5.86 -12.08
CA GLY A 486 32.29 4.40 -12.17
C GLY A 486 33.08 3.87 -13.35
N PRO A 487 33.34 2.55 -13.38
CA PRO A 487 34.14 1.91 -14.44
C PRO A 487 33.44 1.92 -15.81
N SER A 488 32.17 2.30 -15.88
CA SER A 488 31.39 2.42 -17.11
C SER A 488 30.47 3.64 -17.05
N LEU A 489 30.07 4.16 -18.22
CA LEU A 489 29.09 5.24 -18.32
C LEU A 489 27.78 4.88 -17.59
N LYS A 490 27.34 3.63 -17.72
CA LYS A 490 26.12 3.14 -17.05
C LYS A 490 26.24 3.14 -15.53
N SER A 491 27.37 2.69 -14.98
CA SER A 491 27.60 2.71 -13.52
C SER A 491 27.72 4.13 -12.96
N ALA A 492 28.38 5.04 -13.70
CA ALA A 492 28.53 6.43 -13.30
C ALA A 492 27.17 7.15 -13.27
N ARG A 493 26.33 6.94 -14.29
CA ARG A 493 24.94 7.45 -14.33
C ARG A 493 24.10 6.93 -13.16
N LYS A 494 24.17 5.61 -12.87
CA LYS A 494 23.45 5.03 -11.73
C LYS A 494 23.86 5.64 -10.41
N GLN A 495 25.16 5.90 -10.20
CA GLN A 495 25.62 6.54 -8.98
C GLN A 495 25.16 7.99 -8.88
N ALA A 496 25.20 8.75 -9.97
CA ALA A 496 24.69 10.13 -9.99
C ALA A 496 23.19 10.17 -9.61
N ALA A 497 22.38 9.28 -10.18
CA ALA A 497 20.97 9.12 -9.84
C ALA A 497 20.77 8.67 -8.38
N GLN A 498 21.57 7.72 -7.88
CA GLN A 498 21.52 7.27 -6.49
C GLN A 498 21.79 8.42 -5.51
N THR A 499 22.72 9.33 -5.83
CA THR A 499 22.98 10.51 -5.00
C THR A 499 21.74 11.41 -4.87
N VAL A 500 20.93 11.53 -5.93
CA VAL A 500 19.66 12.27 -5.89
C VAL A 500 18.64 11.56 -5.01
N LEU A 501 18.48 10.25 -5.18
CA LEU A 501 17.54 9.45 -4.38
C LEU A 501 17.92 9.39 -2.91
N ASP A 502 19.21 9.36 -2.61
CA ASP A 502 19.70 9.41 -1.24
C ASP A 502 19.39 10.77 -0.58
N ALA A 503 19.37 11.86 -1.36
CA ALA A 503 18.91 13.15 -0.87
C ALA A 503 17.38 13.22 -0.67
N ASP A 504 16.61 12.40 -1.41
CA ASP A 504 15.17 12.20 -1.21
C ASP A 504 14.84 11.33 0.03
N GLN A 505 15.85 10.76 0.72
CA GLN A 505 15.65 9.99 1.95
C GLN A 505 14.93 10.78 3.06
N LEU A 506 14.86 12.11 2.96
CA LEU A 506 13.94 12.93 3.74
C LEU A 506 12.51 12.38 3.72
N ARG A 507 11.96 11.90 2.60
CA ARG A 507 10.64 11.26 2.57
C ARG A 507 10.56 10.00 3.43
N THR A 508 11.66 9.30 3.62
CA THR A 508 11.71 8.09 4.46
C THR A 508 12.08 8.36 5.92
N GLY A 509 12.42 9.61 6.29
CA GLY A 509 12.78 10.01 7.65
C GLY A 509 14.22 9.67 8.08
N HIS A 510 15.12 9.37 7.14
CA HIS A 510 16.53 9.13 7.45
C HIS A 510 17.34 10.43 7.42
N ALA A 511 18.47 10.44 8.14
CA ALA A 511 19.38 11.58 8.18
C ALA A 511 20.04 11.80 6.81
N ILE A 512 20.27 13.06 6.44
CA ILE A 512 20.99 13.40 5.21
C ILE A 512 22.49 13.27 5.49
N ASP A 513 23.23 12.61 4.60
CA ASP A 513 24.70 12.61 4.63
C ASP A 513 25.25 14.04 4.45
N ASP A 514 26.23 14.42 5.28
CA ASP A 514 26.91 15.71 5.21
C ASP A 514 27.49 15.95 3.80
N GLY A 515 26.96 16.96 3.10
CA GLY A 515 27.37 17.34 1.74
C GLY A 515 26.30 17.28 0.65
N ARG A 516 25.07 16.83 0.97
CA ARG A 516 23.95 16.72 -0.01
C ARG A 516 22.79 17.71 0.22
N GLY A 517 23.02 18.73 1.04
CA GLY A 517 22.00 19.71 1.45
C GLY A 517 21.34 20.45 0.28
N ASP A 518 22.09 20.81 -0.75
CA ASP A 518 21.56 21.55 -1.91
C ASP A 518 20.55 20.72 -2.72
N ILE A 519 20.79 19.42 -2.88
CA ILE A 519 19.88 18.51 -3.60
C ILE A 519 18.63 18.28 -2.75
N ALA A 520 18.79 18.03 -1.45
CA ALA A 520 17.66 17.87 -0.54
C ALA A 520 16.78 19.13 -0.52
N ARG A 521 17.39 20.32 -0.47
CA ARG A 521 16.68 21.60 -0.58
C ARG A 521 15.91 21.71 -1.89
N PHE A 522 16.54 21.41 -3.03
CA PHE A 522 15.88 21.42 -4.33
C PHE A 522 14.64 20.49 -4.34
N LEU A 523 14.77 19.29 -3.79
CA LEU A 523 13.66 18.33 -3.73
C LEU A 523 12.53 18.77 -2.79
N VAL A 524 12.84 19.41 -1.66
CA VAL A 524 11.81 19.95 -0.75
C VAL A 524 11.09 21.16 -1.38
N GLU A 525 11.80 22.06 -2.04
CA GLU A 525 11.21 23.17 -2.80
C GLU A 525 10.26 22.64 -3.89
N ARG A 526 10.68 21.59 -4.62
CA ARG A 526 9.80 20.93 -5.60
C ARG A 526 8.63 20.20 -4.98
N GLN A 527 8.76 19.61 -3.80
CA GLN A 527 7.62 19.03 -3.07
C GLN A 527 6.57 20.09 -2.71
N LEU A 528 7.00 21.28 -2.30
CA LEU A 528 6.11 22.40 -2.01
C LEU A 528 5.43 22.94 -3.28
N ASP A 529 6.16 23.10 -4.38
CA ASP A 529 5.60 23.53 -5.66
C ASP A 529 4.65 22.49 -6.26
N ALA A 530 5.02 21.21 -6.15
CA ALA A 530 4.15 20.11 -6.55
C ALA A 530 2.86 20.14 -5.72
N LEU A 531 2.93 20.41 -4.42
CA LEU A 531 1.75 20.48 -3.57
C LEU A 531 0.78 21.61 -3.98
N THR A 532 1.31 22.79 -4.34
CA THR A 532 0.47 23.94 -4.74
C THR A 532 -0.13 23.80 -6.13
N THR A 533 0.54 23.09 -7.03
CA THR A 533 0.07 22.87 -8.41
C THR A 533 -0.75 21.60 -8.59
N THR A 534 -0.57 20.61 -7.69
CA THR A 534 -1.24 19.31 -7.75
C THR A 534 -2.66 19.41 -7.20
N ARG A 535 -3.62 18.86 -7.94
CA ARG A 535 -5.02 18.77 -7.50
C ARG A 535 -5.14 17.96 -6.20
N ARG A 536 -6.09 18.38 -5.34
CA ARG A 536 -6.38 17.74 -4.04
C ARG A 536 -6.61 16.22 -4.12
N SER A 537 -7.19 15.72 -5.21
CA SER A 537 -7.43 14.28 -5.40
C SER A 537 -6.15 13.43 -5.38
N ARG A 538 -4.99 14.02 -5.72
CA ARG A 538 -3.69 13.33 -5.72
C ARG A 538 -2.94 13.49 -4.40
N TRP A 539 -3.42 14.30 -3.46
CA TRP A 539 -2.77 14.51 -2.16
C TRP A 539 -2.64 13.22 -1.36
N GLU A 540 -3.63 12.32 -1.44
CA GLU A 540 -3.55 11.02 -0.76
C GLU A 540 -2.37 10.16 -1.24
N GLN A 541 -2.06 10.21 -2.53
CA GLN A 541 -0.89 9.51 -3.08
C GLN A 541 0.41 10.11 -2.54
N LEU A 542 0.50 11.45 -2.49
CA LEU A 542 1.63 12.16 -1.90
C LEU A 542 1.80 11.83 -0.41
N GLN A 543 0.70 11.77 0.35
CA GLN A 543 0.69 11.41 1.78
C GLN A 543 1.19 9.98 1.99
N ARG A 544 0.74 9.01 1.17
CA ARG A 544 1.21 7.61 1.23
C ARG A 544 2.72 7.48 1.01
N ARG A 545 3.26 8.29 0.09
CA ARG A 545 4.71 8.41 -0.17
C ARG A 545 5.45 9.28 0.85
N ASN A 546 4.76 9.72 1.91
CA ASN A 546 5.29 10.57 2.97
C ASN A 546 5.89 11.89 2.47
N ALA A 547 5.35 12.45 1.38
CA ALA A 547 5.72 13.78 0.90
C ALA A 547 5.49 14.80 2.01
N LEU A 548 6.52 15.61 2.29
CA LEU A 548 6.54 16.58 3.37
C LEU A 548 6.14 15.98 4.74
N GLY A 549 6.49 14.71 5.02
CA GLY A 549 6.29 14.11 6.35
C GLY A 549 4.82 13.82 6.70
N ALA A 550 3.90 13.94 5.74
CA ALA A 550 2.47 13.83 6.01
C ALA A 550 2.01 12.43 6.44
N ARG A 551 2.78 11.37 6.19
CA ARG A 551 2.48 10.03 6.71
C ARG A 551 2.69 9.96 8.21
N TYR A 552 3.72 10.64 8.74
CA TYR A 552 3.92 10.75 10.18
C TYR A 552 2.78 11.52 10.83
N VAL A 553 2.35 12.61 10.18
CA VAL A 553 1.20 13.40 10.62
C VAL A 553 -0.07 12.55 10.59
N ALA A 554 -0.34 11.81 9.50
CA ALA A 554 -1.51 10.94 9.34
C ALA A 554 -1.54 9.73 10.30
N ALA A 555 -0.38 9.34 10.83
CA ALA A 555 -0.25 8.22 11.77
C ALA A 555 -0.09 8.68 13.24
N GLY A 556 -0.15 9.99 13.52
CA GLY A 556 0.08 10.54 14.86
C GLY A 556 1.50 10.33 15.41
N GLN A 557 2.48 10.04 14.54
CA GLN A 557 3.87 9.75 14.92
C GLN A 557 4.69 11.05 15.10
N TRP A 558 4.33 11.86 16.09
CA TRP A 558 4.87 13.21 16.31
C TRP A 558 6.38 13.24 16.54
N GLU A 559 6.95 12.26 17.25
CA GLU A 559 8.40 12.17 17.47
C GLU A 559 9.15 11.94 16.16
N SER A 560 8.62 11.06 15.30
CA SER A 560 9.18 10.80 13.97
C SER A 560 9.06 12.04 13.08
N PHE A 561 7.92 12.74 13.13
CA PHE A 561 7.74 14.01 12.43
C PHE A 561 8.70 15.09 12.95
N GLY A 562 8.92 15.19 14.26
CA GLY A 562 9.85 16.15 14.87
C GLY A 562 11.32 15.88 14.52
N ARG A 563 11.73 14.61 14.48
CA ARG A 563 13.06 14.20 13.97
C ARG A 563 13.21 14.58 12.50
N TRP A 564 12.24 14.21 11.67
CA TRP A 564 12.22 14.55 10.25
C TRP A 564 12.28 16.07 9.99
N ASN A 565 11.46 16.85 10.68
CA ASN A 565 11.42 18.31 10.56
C ASN A 565 12.77 18.95 10.89
N ARG A 566 13.51 18.44 11.88
CA ARG A 566 14.85 18.93 12.20
C ARG A 566 15.83 18.72 11.04
N GLU A 567 15.76 17.60 10.34
CA GLU A 567 16.60 17.33 9.17
C GLU A 567 16.21 18.24 7.98
N VAL A 568 14.92 18.49 7.77
CA VAL A 568 14.46 19.44 6.73
C VAL A 568 14.95 20.86 7.02
N LEU A 569 14.82 21.32 8.27
CA LEU A 569 15.28 22.65 8.68
C LEU A 569 16.81 22.80 8.69
N ARG A 570 17.56 21.70 8.81
CA ARG A 570 19.02 21.72 8.58
C ARG A 570 19.35 21.92 7.10
N ALA A 571 18.57 21.31 6.20
CA ALA A 571 18.76 21.47 4.75
C ALA A 571 18.27 22.82 4.21
N MET A 572 17.28 23.45 4.88
CA MET A 572 16.71 24.74 4.49
C MET A 572 16.98 25.83 5.55
N PRO A 573 17.91 26.78 5.33
CA PRO A 573 18.12 27.88 6.28
C PRO A 573 16.85 28.74 6.44
N ALA A 574 16.67 29.34 7.62
CA ALA A 574 15.46 30.08 8.01
C ALA A 574 15.04 31.24 7.08
N THR A 575 15.94 31.72 6.22
CA THR A 575 15.69 32.74 5.18
C THR A 575 14.87 32.22 3.99
N SER A 576 14.61 30.90 3.91
CA SER A 576 13.92 30.23 2.81
C SER A 576 12.46 29.88 3.12
N THR A 577 11.79 30.67 3.97
CA THR A 577 10.35 30.48 4.25
C THR A 577 9.54 30.47 2.95
N PRO A 578 8.69 29.46 2.73
CA PRO A 578 7.81 29.41 1.56
C PRO A 578 6.86 30.62 1.49
N PRO A 579 6.34 30.96 0.30
CA PRO A 579 5.26 31.94 0.16
C PRO A 579 4.06 31.61 1.05
N LEU A 580 3.29 32.63 1.45
CA LEU A 580 2.14 32.46 2.35
C LEU A 580 1.12 31.45 1.79
N ASP A 581 0.80 31.56 0.50
CA ASP A 581 -0.12 30.66 -0.20
C ASP A 581 0.30 29.19 -0.14
N SER A 582 1.62 28.93 -0.17
CA SER A 582 2.16 27.57 -0.04
C SER A 582 2.01 27.04 1.38
N LEU A 583 2.12 27.90 2.39
CA LEU A 583 1.91 27.53 3.79
C LEU A 583 0.44 27.25 4.09
N ASP A 584 -0.48 28.00 3.50
CA ASP A 584 -1.91 27.74 3.62
C ASP A 584 -2.29 26.42 2.94
N THR A 585 -1.80 26.17 1.73
CA THR A 585 -1.99 24.89 1.02
C THR A 585 -1.41 23.72 1.83
N LEU A 586 -0.25 23.92 2.46
CA LEU A 586 0.38 22.92 3.32
C LEU A 586 -0.43 22.63 4.59
N ALA A 587 -0.99 23.68 5.22
CA ALA A 587 -1.87 23.52 6.35
C ALA A 587 -3.15 22.76 5.97
N GLU A 588 -3.71 23.01 4.78
CA GLU A 588 -4.83 22.24 4.26
C GLU A 588 -4.46 20.77 4.00
N TYR A 589 -3.29 20.53 3.41
CA TYR A 589 -2.76 19.20 3.12
C TYR A 589 -2.55 18.37 4.38
N TYR A 590 -1.97 18.95 5.43
CA TYR A 590 -1.89 18.30 6.73
C TYR A 590 -3.26 18.17 7.38
N GLY A 591 -4.16 19.15 7.20
CA GLY A 591 -5.53 19.07 7.67
C GLY A 591 -6.27 17.87 7.10
N ASP A 592 -6.05 17.55 5.83
CA ASP A 592 -6.61 16.36 5.20
C ASP A 592 -6.06 15.07 5.83
N ALA A 593 -4.74 14.99 6.03
CA ALA A 593 -4.10 13.87 6.72
C ALA A 593 -4.62 13.69 8.16
N VAL A 594 -4.85 14.78 8.90
CA VAL A 594 -5.33 14.78 10.30
C VAL A 594 -6.81 14.44 10.40
N ARG A 595 -7.66 14.97 9.52
CA ARG A 595 -9.12 14.74 9.54
C ARG A 595 -9.47 13.26 9.40
N ARG A 596 -8.63 12.47 8.73
CA ARG A 596 -8.76 11.01 8.64
C ARG A 596 -8.65 10.31 10.00
N MET A 597 -7.90 10.88 10.95
CA MET A 597 -7.78 10.38 12.33
C MET A 597 -8.91 10.86 13.27
N GLN A 598 -9.62 11.92 12.90
CA GLN A 598 -10.61 12.59 13.75
C GLN A 598 -12.03 12.04 13.58
N VAL A 599 -12.18 10.72 13.39
CA VAL A 599 -13.52 10.09 13.31
C VAL A 599 -14.10 10.01 14.72
N ARG A 600 -15.37 10.40 14.88
CA ARG A 600 -16.07 10.44 16.18
C ARG A 600 -17.34 9.56 16.19
N PRO A 601 -17.22 8.24 16.04
CA PRO A 601 -18.38 7.34 15.93
C PRO A 601 -19.32 7.36 17.15
N GLN A 602 -18.80 7.53 18.37
CA GLN A 602 -19.60 7.59 19.58
C GLN A 602 -20.38 8.92 19.66
N PHE A 603 -19.75 10.03 19.27
CA PHE A 603 -20.38 11.33 19.14
C PHE A 603 -21.54 11.30 18.16
N VAL A 604 -21.34 10.71 16.97
CA VAL A 604 -22.42 10.48 15.98
C VAL A 604 -23.55 9.69 16.61
N ALA A 605 -23.26 8.51 17.16
CA ALA A 605 -24.29 7.64 17.70
C ALA A 605 -25.10 8.31 18.81
N ALA A 606 -24.46 9.11 19.66
CA ALA A 606 -25.14 9.90 20.70
C ALA A 606 -25.95 11.06 20.10
N LEU A 607 -25.42 11.77 19.10
CA LEU A 607 -26.14 12.83 18.39
C LEU A 607 -27.40 12.29 17.72
N THR A 608 -27.31 11.17 17.00
CA THR A 608 -28.46 10.52 16.35
C THR A 608 -29.54 10.18 17.39
N ARG A 609 -29.18 9.55 18.52
CA ARG A 609 -30.14 9.22 19.59
C ARG A 609 -30.80 10.45 20.20
N VAL A 610 -30.04 11.53 20.41
CA VAL A 610 -30.59 12.79 20.94
C VAL A 610 -31.53 13.44 19.93
N VAL A 611 -31.18 13.45 18.64
CA VAL A 611 -32.06 13.96 17.57
C VAL A 611 -33.36 13.15 17.51
N ASP A 612 -33.28 11.82 17.52
CA ASP A 612 -34.47 10.95 17.51
C ASP A 612 -35.35 11.15 18.75
N TRP A 613 -34.72 11.35 19.92
CA TRP A 613 -35.43 11.70 21.15
C TRP A 613 -36.20 13.01 21.03
N ILE A 614 -35.61 14.06 20.45
CA ILE A 614 -36.33 15.31 20.21
C ILE A 614 -37.45 15.10 19.19
N ARG A 615 -37.25 14.31 18.14
CA ARG A 615 -38.31 14.01 17.15
C ARG A 615 -39.52 13.31 17.76
N SER A 616 -39.30 12.47 18.78
CA SER A 616 -40.40 11.80 19.47
C SER A 616 -41.33 12.73 20.26
N THR A 617 -40.97 14.00 20.47
CA THR A 617 -41.86 14.96 21.15
C THR A 617 -43.06 15.38 20.31
N GLU A 618 -43.07 15.11 18.99
CA GLU A 618 -44.28 15.31 18.17
C GLU A 618 -45.47 14.46 18.66
N GLU A 619 -45.20 13.31 19.30
CA GLU A 619 -46.21 12.42 19.85
C GLU A 619 -46.49 12.70 21.34
N ASP A 620 -45.45 12.99 22.13
CA ASP A 620 -45.56 13.30 23.57
C ASP A 620 -44.46 14.25 24.07
N ASP A 621 -44.84 15.51 24.34
CA ASP A 621 -43.99 16.56 24.91
C ASP A 621 -43.27 16.12 26.20
N ARG A 622 -43.87 15.21 26.99
CA ARG A 622 -43.32 14.82 28.30
C ARG A 622 -42.15 13.85 28.22
N ILE A 623 -41.88 13.27 27.04
CA ILE A 623 -40.69 12.46 26.80
C ILE A 623 -39.41 13.25 27.12
N ILE A 624 -39.44 14.59 27.04
CA ILE A 624 -38.30 15.45 27.35
C ILE A 624 -37.85 15.40 28.83
N LEU A 625 -38.70 14.88 29.72
CA LEU A 625 -38.41 14.71 31.14
C LEU A 625 -37.57 13.46 31.44
N GLN A 626 -37.30 12.60 30.44
CA GLN A 626 -36.44 11.43 30.62
C GLN A 626 -34.99 11.84 30.96
N GLU A 627 -34.39 11.19 31.95
CA GLU A 627 -33.04 11.52 32.41
C GLU A 627 -31.92 10.99 31.49
N SER A 628 -32.10 9.82 30.87
CA SER A 628 -31.04 9.20 30.06
C SER A 628 -30.68 10.04 28.82
N PRO A 629 -31.63 10.40 27.93
CA PRO A 629 -31.30 11.18 26.73
C PRO A 629 -30.85 12.61 27.05
N TRP A 630 -31.38 13.18 28.15
CA TRP A 630 -30.93 14.47 28.67
C TRP A 630 -29.45 14.45 29.09
N SER A 631 -29.03 13.39 29.79
CA SER A 631 -27.62 13.21 30.16
C SER A 631 -26.71 13.07 28.93
N GLU A 632 -27.19 12.44 27.85
CA GLU A 632 -26.46 12.36 26.57
C GLU A 632 -26.32 13.74 25.90
N LEU A 633 -27.38 14.57 25.89
CA LEU A 633 -27.30 15.93 25.36
C LEU A 633 -26.31 16.81 26.13
N LEU A 634 -26.28 16.69 27.46
CA LEU A 634 -25.28 17.36 28.30
C LEU A 634 -23.85 16.88 27.99
N ALA A 635 -23.68 15.57 27.79
CA ALA A 635 -22.40 14.97 27.42
C ALA A 635 -21.91 15.44 26.04
N LEU A 636 -22.78 15.51 25.03
CA LEU A 636 -22.47 16.06 23.71
C LEU A 636 -21.99 17.52 23.81
N SER A 637 -22.70 18.34 24.59
CA SER A 637 -22.33 19.75 24.81
C SER A 637 -20.95 19.88 25.49
N ALA A 638 -20.67 19.04 26.49
CA ALA A 638 -19.37 19.05 27.17
C ALA A 638 -18.25 18.57 26.25
N ALA A 639 -18.45 17.46 25.53
CA ALA A 639 -17.47 16.93 24.59
C ALA A 639 -17.16 17.93 23.45
N GLN A 640 -18.15 18.67 22.95
CA GLN A 640 -17.88 19.74 21.98
C GLN A 640 -17.12 20.91 22.59
N GLY A 641 -17.39 21.29 23.83
CA GLY A 641 -16.59 22.30 24.53
C GLY A 641 -15.12 21.89 24.68
N VAL A 642 -14.86 20.61 24.96
CA VAL A 642 -13.50 20.05 24.97
C VAL A 642 -12.90 20.11 23.55
N TRP A 643 -13.63 19.67 22.54
CA TRP A 643 -13.18 19.69 21.14
C TRP A 643 -12.74 21.08 20.65
N LEU A 644 -13.49 22.11 21.01
CA LEU A 644 -13.18 23.50 20.64
C LEU A 644 -12.10 24.16 21.49
N SER A 645 -11.61 23.50 22.54
CA SER A 645 -10.53 24.04 23.36
C SER A 645 -9.30 24.26 22.47
N PRO A 646 -8.64 25.43 22.55
CA PRO A 646 -7.47 25.71 21.73
C PRO A 646 -6.37 24.71 22.04
N ASN A 647 -5.48 24.46 21.09
CA ASN A 647 -4.37 23.52 21.29
C ASN A 647 -3.17 24.17 22.01
N ASP A 648 -3.33 25.29 22.74
CA ASP A 648 -2.19 25.89 23.46
C ASP A 648 -1.77 25.03 24.66
N GLU A 649 -0.61 25.33 25.24
CA GLU A 649 -0.13 24.66 26.44
C GLU A 649 -0.96 25.03 27.68
N ALA A 650 -1.14 24.05 28.57
CA ALA A 650 -1.78 24.17 29.89
C ALA A 650 -0.97 23.38 30.93
N ASP A 651 -0.89 23.93 32.13
CA ASP A 651 -0.29 23.25 33.28
C ASP A 651 -1.33 22.34 33.95
N LEU A 652 -1.04 21.04 33.94
CA LEU A 652 -1.91 20.04 34.55
C LEU A 652 -1.99 20.20 36.08
N VAL A 653 -0.95 20.74 36.71
CA VAL A 653 -0.94 21.05 38.14
C VAL A 653 -1.98 22.12 38.45
N GLU A 654 -2.04 23.19 37.66
CA GLU A 654 -3.05 24.26 37.80
C GLU A 654 -4.47 23.70 37.65
N VAL A 655 -4.70 22.84 36.64
CA VAL A 655 -6.00 22.19 36.41
C VAL A 655 -6.48 21.38 37.62
N LEU A 656 -5.58 20.63 38.27
CA LEU A 656 -5.91 19.87 39.48
C LEU A 656 -6.22 20.77 40.68
N HIS A 657 -5.51 21.89 40.82
CA HIS A 657 -5.78 22.88 41.86
C HIS A 657 -7.12 23.58 41.66
N ASP A 658 -7.47 23.93 40.42
CA ASP A 658 -8.76 24.51 40.06
C ASP A 658 -9.92 23.55 40.33
N TRP A 659 -9.78 22.29 39.90
CA TRP A 659 -10.74 21.23 40.24
C TRP A 659 -10.90 21.09 41.76
N ALA A 660 -9.79 21.10 42.51
CA ALA A 660 -9.84 20.98 43.95
C ALA A 660 -10.59 22.17 44.58
N LEU A 661 -10.31 23.40 44.14
CA LEU A 661 -10.95 24.62 44.63
C LEU A 661 -12.47 24.58 44.50
N LEU A 662 -12.98 24.12 43.34
CA LEU A 662 -14.42 23.97 43.08
C LEU A 662 -15.09 22.96 44.04
N ASN A 663 -14.34 21.97 44.51
CA ASN A 663 -14.85 20.86 45.34
C ASN A 663 -14.64 21.04 46.86
N LYS A 664 -13.86 22.03 47.30
CA LYS A 664 -13.55 22.28 48.74
C LYS A 664 -14.78 22.49 49.63
N LYS A 665 -15.90 22.95 49.08
CA LYS A 665 -17.15 23.16 49.84
C LYS A 665 -17.86 21.86 50.20
N HIS A 666 -17.61 20.79 49.45
CA HIS A 666 -18.32 19.52 49.57
C HIS A 666 -17.42 18.41 50.13
N PHE A 667 -16.11 18.44 49.84
CA PHE A 667 -15.15 17.38 50.15
C PHE A 667 -13.86 17.89 50.82
N ALA A 668 -13.17 17.00 51.53
CA ALA A 668 -11.80 17.23 52.00
C ALA A 668 -10.82 16.84 50.87
N VAL A 669 -10.55 17.78 49.97
CA VAL A 669 -9.74 17.52 48.76
C VAL A 669 -8.25 17.64 49.05
N ARG A 670 -7.48 16.61 48.70
CA ARG A 670 -6.00 16.63 48.70
C ARG A 670 -5.48 16.47 47.26
N VAL A 671 -4.54 17.32 46.87
CA VAL A 671 -3.81 17.23 45.60
C VAL A 671 -2.35 16.91 45.90
N ASP A 672 -1.82 15.87 45.27
CA ASP A 672 -0.40 15.48 45.34
C ASP A 672 0.19 15.54 43.93
N ALA A 673 0.97 16.58 43.63
CA ALA A 673 1.51 16.82 42.30
C ALA A 673 2.97 17.30 42.37
N PRO A 674 3.85 16.85 41.46
CA PRO A 674 5.22 17.33 41.37
C PRO A 674 5.27 18.78 40.89
N THR A 675 6.38 19.47 41.20
CA THR A 675 6.57 20.89 40.85
C THR A 675 6.98 21.12 39.39
N ASP A 676 7.63 20.15 38.75
CA ASP A 676 8.06 20.24 37.34
C ASP A 676 7.29 19.21 36.50
N VAL A 677 6.18 19.67 35.91
CA VAL A 677 5.35 18.88 34.99
C VAL A 677 5.45 19.49 33.61
N VAL A 678 5.73 18.65 32.61
CA VAL A 678 5.69 19.07 31.21
C VAL A 678 4.23 19.48 30.88
N PRO A 679 4.00 20.65 30.27
CA PRO A 679 2.64 21.09 29.95
C PRO A 679 1.98 20.14 28.95
N VAL A 680 0.66 20.01 29.07
CA VAL A 680 -0.20 19.29 28.13
C VAL A 680 -0.93 20.29 27.24
N ASP A 681 -1.53 19.85 26.14
CA ASP A 681 -2.42 20.74 25.38
C ASP A 681 -3.71 21.03 26.16
N LYS A 682 -4.25 22.24 25.98
CA LYS A 682 -5.46 22.76 26.64
C LYS A 682 -6.69 21.90 26.37
N ARG A 683 -6.78 21.23 25.22
CA ARG A 683 -7.86 20.28 24.93
C ARG A 683 -7.77 19.06 25.84
N SER A 684 -6.59 18.46 25.97
CA SER A 684 -6.35 17.37 26.93
C SER A 684 -6.59 17.79 28.38
N ALA A 685 -6.12 18.98 28.77
CA ALA A 685 -6.41 19.55 30.10
C ALA A 685 -7.92 19.72 30.37
N SER A 686 -8.66 20.25 29.39
CA SER A 686 -10.12 20.41 29.44
C SER A 686 -10.83 19.06 29.56
N ALA A 687 -10.38 18.05 28.79
CA ALA A 687 -10.90 16.69 28.86
C ALA A 687 -10.71 16.10 30.27
N ILE A 688 -9.50 16.21 30.84
CA ILE A 688 -9.17 15.71 32.18
C ILE A 688 -10.05 16.38 33.23
N LEU A 689 -10.20 17.71 33.17
CA LEU A 689 -11.06 18.44 34.10
C LEU A 689 -12.51 17.94 34.04
N ARG A 690 -13.04 17.69 32.84
CA ARG A 690 -14.41 17.15 32.66
C ARG A 690 -14.55 15.72 33.16
N ILE A 691 -13.55 14.87 32.93
CA ILE A 691 -13.53 13.49 33.45
C ILE A 691 -13.50 13.51 34.98
N LEU A 692 -12.68 14.37 35.59
CA LEU A 692 -12.61 14.52 37.05
C LEU A 692 -13.94 15.02 37.64
N GLN A 693 -14.58 16.00 37.01
CA GLN A 693 -15.90 16.50 37.44
C GLN A 693 -16.96 15.39 37.38
N GLN A 694 -17.01 14.63 36.29
CA GLN A 694 -17.98 13.54 36.13
C GLN A 694 -17.70 12.35 37.07
N SER A 695 -16.43 12.14 37.41
CA SER A 695 -15.97 11.11 38.32
C SER A 695 -16.05 11.55 39.80
N THR A 696 -16.64 12.71 40.11
CA THR A 696 -16.82 13.12 41.51
C THR A 696 -18.23 12.70 41.99
N PRO A 697 -18.37 11.90 43.07
CA PRO A 697 -19.69 11.39 43.51
C PRO A 697 -20.65 12.52 43.93
N ALA A 698 -21.94 12.40 43.55
CA ALA A 698 -22.98 13.29 44.03
C ALA A 698 -23.47 12.86 45.43
N ALA A 699 -23.34 13.75 46.41
CA ALA A 699 -23.92 13.66 47.76
C ALA A 699 -23.50 12.46 48.63
N ILE A 700 -22.37 12.59 49.36
CA ILE A 700 -22.04 11.69 50.47
C ILE A 700 -21.44 12.50 51.63
N GLY A 701 -22.30 13.02 52.52
CA GLY A 701 -21.92 13.60 53.82
C GLY A 701 -21.04 14.87 53.78
N GLN A 702 -21.04 15.66 54.86
CA GLN A 702 -20.10 16.77 54.98
C GLN A 702 -18.67 16.22 55.22
N ARG A 703 -17.76 16.42 54.25
CA ARG A 703 -16.29 16.21 54.34
C ARG A 703 -15.75 14.77 54.13
N ALA A 704 -16.27 14.00 53.18
CA ALA A 704 -15.56 12.79 52.73
C ALA A 704 -14.20 13.16 52.07
N PRO A 705 -13.10 12.40 52.30
CA PRO A 705 -11.81 12.68 51.69
C PRO A 705 -11.76 12.19 50.24
N ILE A 706 -11.24 13.05 49.36
CA ILE A 706 -10.96 12.73 47.95
C ILE A 706 -9.52 13.14 47.65
N CYS A 707 -8.73 12.24 47.07
CA CYS A 707 -7.33 12.50 46.75
C CYS A 707 -7.11 12.42 45.24
N ALA A 708 -6.55 13.47 44.66
CA ALA A 708 -6.02 13.45 43.29
C ALA A 708 -4.50 13.46 43.36
N SER A 709 -3.84 12.49 42.73
CA SER A 709 -2.38 12.45 42.61
C SER A 709 -1.96 12.49 41.15
N LEU A 710 -0.90 13.23 40.84
CA LEU A 710 -0.29 13.29 39.52
C LEU A 710 1.10 12.67 39.57
N SER A 711 1.36 11.71 38.69
CA SER A 711 2.72 11.23 38.39
C SER A 711 3.07 11.56 36.95
N SER A 712 4.23 12.18 36.74
CA SER A 712 4.76 12.53 35.43
C SER A 712 5.91 11.58 35.06
N GLY A 713 5.82 10.90 33.93
CA GLY A 713 6.86 10.03 33.37
C GLY A 713 7.44 10.58 32.06
N PRO A 714 8.49 9.96 31.50
CA PRO A 714 9.12 10.41 30.25
C PRO A 714 8.25 10.19 28.99
N ALA A 715 7.20 9.35 29.05
CA ALA A 715 6.31 9.06 27.92
C ALA A 715 4.83 9.42 28.17
N GLU A 716 4.43 9.55 29.44
CA GLU A 716 3.02 9.75 29.82
C GLU A 716 2.89 10.48 31.16
N HIS A 717 1.74 11.15 31.35
CA HIS A 717 1.24 11.62 32.63
C HIS A 717 0.14 10.70 33.11
N VAL A 718 0.11 10.43 34.42
CA VAL A 718 -0.94 9.62 35.05
C VAL A 718 -1.57 10.41 36.19
N VAL A 719 -2.85 10.75 36.03
CA VAL A 719 -3.69 11.33 37.08
C VAL A 719 -4.48 10.20 37.72
N ARG A 720 -4.36 10.05 39.05
CA ARG A 720 -5.14 9.09 39.83
C ARG A 720 -6.11 9.84 40.72
N LEU A 721 -7.40 9.49 40.63
CA LEU A 721 -8.44 9.96 41.52
C LEU A 721 -8.85 8.80 42.44
N TYR A 722 -8.58 8.95 43.73
CA TYR A 722 -8.97 7.99 44.76
C TYR A 722 -10.12 8.55 45.59
N VAL A 723 -11.13 7.71 45.80
CA VAL A 723 -12.32 8.02 46.58
C VAL A 723 -12.50 6.95 47.66
N GLU A 724 -12.74 7.32 48.92
CA GLU A 724 -12.88 6.32 49.99
C GLU A 724 -14.16 5.45 49.88
N HIS A 725 -15.15 5.90 49.12
CA HIS A 725 -16.46 5.26 49.01
C HIS A 725 -16.61 4.50 47.68
N ASP A 726 -17.46 3.48 47.67
CA ASP A 726 -17.78 2.74 46.43
C ASP A 726 -18.62 3.61 45.49
N TRP A 727 -18.33 3.47 44.20
CA TRP A 727 -19.00 4.20 43.13
C TRP A 727 -20.44 3.68 42.99
N ALA A 728 -21.43 4.58 43.05
CA ALA A 728 -22.85 4.20 42.90
C ALA A 728 -23.18 3.70 41.48
N ARG A 729 -22.43 4.16 40.47
CA ARG A 729 -22.39 3.67 39.08
C ARG A 729 -20.96 3.67 38.60
N ASP A 730 -20.59 2.76 37.71
CA ASP A 730 -19.25 2.77 37.14
C ASP A 730 -19.07 4.07 36.31
N PRO A 731 -18.08 4.92 36.62
CA PRO A 731 -17.83 6.13 35.83
C PRO A 731 -17.55 5.81 34.35
N LEU A 732 -16.98 4.64 34.04
CA LEU A 732 -16.72 4.19 32.66
C LEU A 732 -17.98 3.77 31.90
N GLU A 733 -19.08 3.44 32.60
CA GLU A 733 -20.39 3.20 31.95
C GLU A 733 -21.07 4.50 31.50
N SER A 734 -20.55 5.66 31.92
CA SER A 734 -21.11 6.95 31.52
C SER A 734 -20.80 7.24 30.04
N PRO A 735 -21.81 7.50 29.19
CA PRO A 735 -21.58 7.95 27.81
C PRO A 735 -20.76 9.24 27.75
N PHE A 736 -20.73 10.00 28.84
CA PHE A 736 -19.91 11.20 28.99
C PHE A 736 -18.40 10.94 28.88
N ILE A 737 -17.88 9.94 29.62
CA ILE A 737 -16.43 9.67 29.60
C ILE A 737 -16.02 9.18 28.22
N ALA A 738 -16.84 8.31 27.62
CA ALA A 738 -16.61 7.77 26.30
C ALA A 738 -16.53 8.89 25.23
N LEU A 739 -17.49 9.82 25.25
CA LEU A 739 -17.53 10.98 24.35
C LEU A 739 -16.37 11.96 24.57
N VAL A 740 -15.96 12.21 25.81
CA VAL A 740 -14.81 13.08 26.10
C VAL A 740 -13.50 12.42 25.69
N CYS A 741 -13.30 11.13 25.96
CA CYS A 741 -12.11 10.40 25.50
C CYS A 741 -12.03 10.37 23.97
N GLU A 742 -13.16 10.27 23.27
CA GLU A 742 -13.18 10.33 21.80
C GLU A 742 -12.68 11.68 21.23
N THR A 743 -12.78 12.78 22.00
CA THR A 743 -12.22 14.08 21.58
C THR A 743 -10.69 14.14 21.63
N THR A 744 -10.08 13.19 22.35
CA THR A 744 -8.65 13.16 22.69
C THR A 744 -8.16 11.71 22.72
N SER A 745 -7.71 11.21 21.56
CA SER A 745 -7.25 9.82 21.37
C SER A 745 -6.16 9.34 22.32
N ASP A 746 -5.46 10.28 22.97
CA ASP A 746 -4.27 10.01 23.77
C ASP A 746 -4.59 9.95 25.27
N ILE A 747 -5.87 10.11 25.62
CA ILE A 747 -6.38 9.94 26.97
C ILE A 747 -7.02 8.55 27.08
N THR A 748 -6.54 7.75 28.02
CA THR A 748 -7.21 6.52 28.40
C THR A 748 -7.64 6.59 29.86
N VAL A 749 -8.86 6.14 30.13
CA VAL A 749 -9.42 6.11 31.48
C VAL A 749 -9.62 4.65 31.86
N THR A 750 -9.02 4.23 32.96
CA THR A 750 -9.17 2.89 33.52
C THR A 750 -9.63 2.96 34.96
N ARG A 751 -10.29 1.90 35.43
CA ARG A 751 -10.79 1.79 36.81
C ARG A 751 -10.17 0.59 37.49
N ALA A 752 -9.66 0.79 38.70
CA ALA A 752 -9.13 -0.26 39.56
C ALA A 752 -9.72 -0.11 40.97
N GLY A 753 -10.83 -0.81 41.23
CA GLY A 753 -11.50 -0.75 42.54
C GLY A 753 -12.04 0.64 42.87
N ARG A 754 -11.37 1.37 43.76
CA ARG A 754 -11.76 2.74 44.17
C ARG A 754 -10.94 3.85 43.51
N GLU A 755 -10.01 3.48 42.65
CA GLU A 755 -9.16 4.39 41.87
C GLU A 755 -9.70 4.52 40.44
N VAL A 756 -9.85 5.76 39.98
CA VAL A 756 -9.95 6.10 38.56
C VAL A 756 -8.60 6.62 38.10
N ARG A 757 -8.05 5.99 37.07
CA ARG A 757 -6.75 6.35 36.49
C ARG A 757 -6.96 6.94 35.11
N ILE A 758 -6.40 8.12 34.89
CA ILE A 758 -6.42 8.84 33.62
C ILE A 758 -4.96 8.92 33.14
N GLU A 759 -4.66 8.20 32.06
CA GLU A 759 -3.34 8.17 31.43
C GLU A 759 -3.36 9.07 30.20
N VAL A 760 -2.35 9.92 30.05
CA VAL A 760 -2.26 10.94 29.00
C VAL A 760 -0.87 10.83 28.35
N GLY A 761 -0.83 10.53 27.05
CA GLY A 761 0.44 10.50 26.31
C GLY A 761 1.06 11.88 26.13
N HIS A 762 2.40 11.98 26.11
CA HIS A 762 3.09 13.24 25.79
C HIS A 762 2.85 13.63 24.33
N ARG A 763 2.06 14.68 24.11
CA ARG A 763 2.03 15.41 22.84
C ARG A 763 3.14 16.44 22.81
N THR A 764 4.31 16.09 22.30
CA THR A 764 5.30 17.09 21.89
C THR A 764 4.87 17.77 20.58
N LEU A 765 3.67 18.35 20.53
CA LEU A 765 3.19 19.09 19.36
C LEU A 765 3.77 20.52 19.30
N MET A 766 4.38 21.03 20.38
CA MET A 766 4.24 22.47 20.65
C MET A 766 5.52 23.29 20.82
N SER A 767 6.70 22.73 21.10
CA SER A 767 7.90 23.57 21.35
C SER A 767 8.83 23.77 20.15
N SER A 768 8.62 23.06 19.03
CA SER A 768 9.49 23.17 17.86
C SER A 768 9.11 24.33 16.93
N ALA A 769 10.07 25.23 16.74
CA ALA A 769 10.02 26.30 15.75
C ALA A 769 10.09 25.75 14.30
N GLY A 770 9.45 26.44 13.35
CA GLY A 770 9.48 26.10 11.93
C GLY A 770 8.12 26.21 11.24
N TRP A 771 8.13 26.44 9.92
CA TRP A 771 6.93 26.61 9.10
C TRP A 771 6.12 25.31 8.93
N LEU A 772 6.78 24.14 8.94
CA LEU A 772 6.12 22.83 8.91
C LEU A 772 5.25 22.61 10.15
N TRP A 773 5.79 22.83 11.35
CA TRP A 773 5.03 22.75 12.59
C TRP A 773 3.94 23.83 12.66
N ALA A 774 4.17 25.02 12.10
CA ALA A 774 3.12 26.04 12.02
C ALA A 774 1.92 25.55 11.17
N ALA A 775 2.18 24.94 10.02
CA ALA A 775 1.14 24.37 9.16
C ALA A 775 0.39 23.19 9.84
N VAL A 776 1.11 22.29 10.50
CA VAL A 776 0.48 21.18 11.28
C VAL A 776 -0.39 21.71 12.42
N ARG A 777 0.04 22.77 13.12
CA ARG A 777 -0.76 23.40 14.18
C ARG A 777 -2.05 24.02 13.65
N GLN A 778 -1.97 24.69 12.50
CA GLN A 778 -3.14 25.26 11.82
C GLN A 778 -4.12 24.15 11.41
N ALA A 779 -3.61 23.02 10.92
CA ALA A 779 -4.41 21.85 10.56
C ALA A 779 -5.20 21.22 11.72
N HIS A 780 -4.75 21.38 12.97
CA HIS A 780 -5.41 20.82 14.16
C HIS A 780 -6.44 21.75 14.82
N ARG A 781 -6.61 22.99 14.32
CA ARG A 781 -7.60 23.92 14.87
C ARG A 781 -9.00 23.48 14.48
N ALA A 782 -9.94 23.64 15.41
CA ALA A 782 -11.36 23.56 15.09
C ALA A 782 -11.68 24.60 14.02
N ASP A 783 -12.39 24.19 12.97
CA ASP A 783 -12.80 25.10 11.90
C ASP A 783 -14.17 25.75 12.22
N ASP A 784 -14.65 26.61 11.33
CA ASP A 784 -15.92 27.34 11.51
C ASP A 784 -17.13 26.41 11.71
N TYR A 785 -17.10 25.21 11.12
CA TYR A 785 -18.19 24.25 11.22
C TYR A 785 -18.26 23.66 12.64
N ASP A 786 -17.12 23.35 13.27
CA ASP A 786 -17.11 22.83 14.64
C ASP A 786 -17.70 23.85 15.64
N HIS A 787 -17.43 25.13 15.40
CA HIS A 787 -17.99 26.22 16.18
C HIS A 787 -19.51 26.33 15.99
N GLU A 788 -19.99 26.22 14.76
CA GLU A 788 -21.41 26.27 14.45
C GLU A 788 -22.18 25.06 15.01
N LEU A 789 -21.60 23.85 14.93
CA LEU A 789 -22.15 22.65 15.54
C LEU A 789 -22.27 22.79 17.07
N SER A 790 -21.24 23.31 17.71
CA SER A 790 -21.26 23.59 19.16
C SER A 790 -22.34 24.60 19.52
N ALA A 791 -22.52 25.64 18.71
CA ALA A 791 -23.59 26.63 18.90
C ALA A 791 -24.98 25.98 18.79
N LEU A 792 -25.21 25.09 17.82
CA LEU A 792 -26.49 24.37 17.70
C LEU A 792 -26.76 23.45 18.89
N ILE A 793 -25.77 22.65 19.31
CA ILE A 793 -25.93 21.76 20.47
C ILE A 793 -26.18 22.57 21.75
N HIS A 794 -25.50 23.70 21.90
CA HIS A 794 -25.72 24.61 23.01
C HIS A 794 -27.14 25.20 23.00
N ASN A 795 -27.62 25.66 21.85
CA ASN A 795 -28.96 26.21 21.70
C ASN A 795 -30.03 25.12 21.94
N LEU A 796 -29.84 23.91 21.41
CA LEU A 796 -30.73 22.78 21.67
C LEU A 796 -30.84 22.49 23.17
N LYS A 797 -29.70 22.41 23.87
CA LYS A 797 -29.67 22.24 25.32
C LYS A 797 -30.47 23.32 26.04
N ASN A 798 -30.36 24.57 25.63
CA ASN A 798 -31.08 25.68 26.26
C ASN A 798 -32.60 25.57 26.05
N GLU A 799 -33.05 25.30 24.82
CA GLU A 799 -34.47 25.11 24.50
C GLU A 799 -35.07 23.93 25.29
N VAL A 800 -34.37 22.80 25.31
CA VAL A 800 -34.77 21.61 26.09
C VAL A 800 -34.82 21.91 27.59
N THR A 801 -33.86 22.67 28.11
CA THR A 801 -33.84 23.08 29.53
C THR A 801 -35.07 23.92 29.85
N ALA A 802 -35.39 24.91 29.01
CA ALA A 802 -36.55 25.78 29.19
C ALA A 802 -37.87 25.00 29.12
N ALA A 803 -38.00 24.06 28.17
CA ALA A 803 -39.15 23.16 28.09
C ALA A 803 -39.33 22.31 29.35
N ARG A 804 -38.23 21.70 29.86
CA ARG A 804 -38.25 20.93 31.10
C ARG A 804 -38.67 21.77 32.30
N VAL A 805 -38.16 23.00 32.43
CA VAL A 805 -38.52 23.93 33.51
C VAL A 805 -40.01 24.30 33.44
N ALA A 806 -40.53 24.60 32.25
CA ALA A 806 -41.95 24.88 32.06
C ALA A 806 -42.82 23.68 32.47
N LEU A 807 -42.50 22.46 32.01
CA LEU A 807 -43.28 21.25 32.30
C LEU A 807 -43.24 20.82 33.78
N THR A 808 -42.17 21.18 34.52
CA THR A 808 -41.98 20.82 35.93
C THR A 808 -42.44 21.90 36.91
N SER A 809 -42.75 23.11 36.42
CA SER A 809 -43.17 24.22 37.27
C SER A 809 -44.48 23.94 38.02
N ALA A 810 -44.53 24.31 39.30
CA ALA A 810 -45.72 24.14 40.12
C ALA A 810 -46.80 25.15 39.70
N THR A 811 -47.95 24.65 39.22
CA THR A 811 -49.07 25.48 38.77
C THR A 811 -50.26 25.35 39.71
N THR A 812 -50.83 26.48 40.14
CA THR A 812 -51.93 26.52 41.13
C THR A 812 -53.31 26.65 40.50
N THR A 813 -53.37 27.11 39.24
CA THR A 813 -54.61 27.32 38.49
C THR A 813 -54.57 26.62 37.15
N ARG A 814 -55.76 26.29 36.60
CA ARG A 814 -55.89 25.69 35.27
C ARG A 814 -55.30 26.56 34.16
N THR A 815 -55.38 27.88 34.28
CA THR A 815 -54.83 28.84 33.29
C THR A 815 -53.31 28.81 33.30
N GLN A 816 -52.67 28.90 34.47
CA GLN A 816 -51.21 28.79 34.60
C GLN A 816 -50.67 27.47 34.04
N ARG A 817 -51.39 26.36 34.24
CA ARG A 817 -51.01 25.07 33.64
C ARG A 817 -50.98 25.11 32.12
N ARG A 818 -52.01 25.67 31.48
CA ARG A 818 -52.06 25.83 30.02
C ARG A 818 -51.01 26.79 29.48
N GLU A 819 -50.71 27.87 30.19
CA GLU A 819 -49.65 28.80 29.81
C GLU A 819 -48.27 28.12 29.87
N SER A 820 -48.04 27.28 30.89
CA SER A 820 -46.82 26.50 31.02
C SER A 820 -46.67 25.45 29.93
N ASP A 821 -47.76 24.73 29.62
CA ASP A 821 -47.78 23.74 28.52
C ASP A 821 -47.52 24.44 27.16
N LEU A 822 -48.11 25.62 26.92
CA LEU A 822 -47.85 26.41 25.71
C LEU A 822 -46.39 26.89 25.64
N ALA A 823 -45.82 27.32 26.76
CA ALA A 823 -44.42 27.74 26.82
C ALA A 823 -43.48 26.57 26.51
N ALA A 824 -43.76 25.38 27.08
CA ALA A 824 -43.00 24.17 26.79
C ALA A 824 -43.07 23.80 25.31
N SER A 825 -44.28 23.76 24.72
CA SER A 825 -44.50 23.43 23.31
C SER A 825 -43.73 24.38 22.37
N LYS A 826 -43.71 25.69 22.63
CA LYS A 826 -42.91 26.65 21.83
C LYS A 826 -41.41 26.37 21.86
N HIS A 827 -40.88 26.01 23.02
CA HIS A 827 -39.47 25.62 23.17
C HIS A 827 -39.19 24.30 22.44
N LEU A 828 -40.12 23.34 22.49
CA LEU A 828 -40.01 22.08 21.76
C LEU A 828 -40.08 22.26 20.23
N ASP A 829 -40.93 23.15 19.71
CA ASP A 829 -40.96 23.50 18.28
C ASP A 829 -39.61 24.06 17.81
N THR A 830 -39.00 24.90 18.64
CA THR A 830 -37.68 25.48 18.38
C THR A 830 -36.59 24.41 18.46
N ALA A 831 -36.65 23.53 19.47
CA ALA A 831 -35.76 22.39 19.63
C ALA A 831 -35.85 21.43 18.44
N MET A 832 -37.05 21.15 17.92
CA MET A 832 -37.30 20.34 16.73
C MET A 832 -36.65 20.95 15.49
N THR A 833 -36.77 22.26 15.34
CA THR A 833 -36.11 23.00 14.24
C THR A 833 -34.59 22.87 14.32
N ILE A 834 -34.00 22.91 15.52
CA ILE A 834 -32.56 22.71 15.72
C ILE A 834 -32.17 21.25 15.49
N ALA A 835 -32.97 20.29 15.96
CA ALA A 835 -32.73 18.85 15.78
C ALA A 835 -32.71 18.45 14.30
N HIS A 836 -33.62 18.99 13.48
CA HIS A 836 -33.58 18.79 12.02
C HIS A 836 -32.27 19.32 11.40
N ARG A 837 -31.77 20.48 11.87
CA ARG A 837 -30.47 21.01 11.40
C ARG A 837 -29.29 20.14 11.83
N LEU A 838 -29.37 19.50 12.99
CA LEU A 838 -28.35 18.56 13.49
C LEU A 838 -28.42 17.19 12.80
N ALA A 839 -29.60 16.73 12.39
CA ALA A 839 -29.77 15.51 11.61
C ALA A 839 -29.05 15.61 10.24
N ASP A 840 -29.15 16.78 9.59
CA ASP A 840 -28.42 17.08 8.34
C ASP A 840 -26.89 17.09 8.56
N ALA A 841 -26.43 17.36 9.78
CA ALA A 841 -25.02 17.38 10.19
C ALA A 841 -24.45 15.98 10.54
N ASP A 842 -25.30 15.00 10.85
CA ASP A 842 -24.92 13.64 11.28
C ASP A 842 -24.11 12.88 10.21
N MET A 843 -24.27 13.28 8.94
CA MET A 843 -23.54 12.74 7.77
C MET A 843 -22.03 12.99 7.77
N LEU A 844 -21.52 13.87 8.64
CA LEU A 844 -20.15 14.40 8.53
C LEU A 844 -19.12 13.66 9.38
N TYR A 845 -19.56 13.10 10.50
CA TYR A 845 -18.72 12.33 11.42
C TYR A 845 -18.90 10.82 11.25
N THR A 846 -19.85 10.39 10.40
CA THR A 846 -20.07 8.98 10.11
C THR A 846 -18.79 8.36 9.54
N SER A 847 -18.45 7.16 10.02
CA SER A 847 -17.30 6.37 9.57
C SER A 847 -17.49 5.79 8.15
N THR A 848 -18.72 5.76 7.64
CA THR A 848 -19.11 5.11 6.37
C THR A 848 -18.90 6.01 5.15
N VAL A 849 -17.70 6.56 5.02
CA VAL A 849 -17.24 7.18 3.77
C VAL A 849 -16.76 6.11 2.79
N ASP A 850 -16.34 4.95 3.31
CA ASP A 850 -15.97 3.78 2.51
C ASP A 850 -17.20 3.18 1.84
N GLY A 851 -17.27 3.32 0.52
CA GLY A 851 -18.31 2.76 -0.33
C GLY A 851 -18.11 3.20 -1.76
N SER A 852 -18.66 2.45 -2.72
CA SER A 852 -18.72 2.87 -4.10
C SER A 852 -20.18 2.97 -4.55
N THR A 853 -20.48 4.02 -5.31
CA THR A 853 -21.84 4.28 -5.81
C THR A 853 -21.81 4.40 -7.32
N ASP A 854 -22.68 3.63 -7.98
CA ASP A 854 -23.02 3.83 -9.39
C ASP A 854 -23.83 5.12 -9.51
N LEU A 855 -23.21 6.13 -10.12
CA LEU A 855 -23.74 7.48 -10.19
C LEU A 855 -24.99 7.56 -11.07
N THR A 856 -25.08 6.73 -12.12
CA THR A 856 -26.26 6.68 -12.99
C THR A 856 -27.46 6.12 -12.25
N MET A 857 -27.29 5.00 -11.56
CA MET A 857 -28.36 4.38 -10.77
C MET A 857 -28.79 5.28 -9.62
N PHE A 858 -27.84 5.92 -8.95
CA PHE A 858 -28.10 6.88 -7.89
C PHE A 858 -28.89 8.08 -8.41
N LEU A 859 -28.41 8.80 -9.42
CA LEU A 859 -29.07 10.01 -9.93
C LEU A 859 -30.45 9.70 -10.50
N ARG A 860 -30.64 8.54 -11.14
CA ARG A 860 -31.95 8.10 -11.61
C ARG A 860 -32.94 7.88 -10.46
N SER A 861 -32.51 7.22 -9.38
CA SER A 861 -33.35 7.07 -8.18
C SER A 861 -33.61 8.41 -7.51
N TYR A 862 -32.58 9.25 -7.37
CA TYR A 862 -32.63 10.53 -6.68
C TYR A 862 -33.54 11.53 -7.38
N THR A 863 -33.38 11.71 -8.69
CA THR A 863 -34.26 12.59 -9.50
C THR A 863 -35.70 12.09 -9.49
N GLY A 864 -35.93 10.77 -9.52
CA GLY A 864 -37.27 10.20 -9.37
C GLY A 864 -37.93 10.50 -8.02
N ASP A 865 -37.15 10.59 -6.94
CA ASP A 865 -37.63 11.01 -5.63
C ASP A 865 -37.93 12.52 -5.61
N LEU A 866 -37.03 13.35 -6.13
CA LEU A 866 -37.23 14.81 -6.21
C LEU A 866 -38.50 15.20 -6.96
N ILE A 867 -38.79 14.52 -8.08
CA ILE A 867 -40.03 14.76 -8.86
C ILE A 867 -41.30 14.50 -8.03
N ARG A 868 -41.22 13.59 -7.03
CA ARG A 868 -42.36 13.28 -6.14
C ARG A 868 -42.48 14.23 -4.96
N THR A 869 -41.37 14.80 -4.49
CA THR A 869 -41.32 15.59 -3.26
C THR A 869 -41.32 17.09 -3.48
N LEU A 870 -40.79 17.57 -4.61
CA LEU A 870 -40.68 19.01 -4.90
C LEU A 870 -42.03 19.58 -5.41
N PRO A 871 -42.24 20.91 -5.27
CA PRO A 871 -43.38 21.58 -5.86
C PRO A 871 -43.47 21.35 -7.38
N PRO A 872 -44.67 21.22 -7.96
CA PRO A 872 -44.84 20.98 -9.40
C PRO A 872 -44.32 22.12 -10.30
N THR A 873 -44.03 23.28 -9.71
CA THR A 873 -43.40 24.45 -10.34
C THR A 873 -41.88 24.33 -10.51
N VAL A 874 -41.25 23.31 -9.92
CA VAL A 874 -39.81 23.02 -10.08
C VAL A 874 -39.63 21.85 -11.03
N ARG A 875 -39.02 22.09 -12.19
CA ARG A 875 -38.75 21.05 -13.20
C ARG A 875 -37.39 20.41 -12.95
N VAL A 876 -37.35 19.09 -12.78
CA VAL A 876 -36.11 18.32 -12.59
C VAL A 876 -35.68 17.69 -13.92
N ILE A 877 -34.43 17.93 -14.33
CA ILE A 877 -33.84 17.39 -15.57
C ILE A 877 -32.79 16.32 -15.20
N PRO A 878 -32.98 15.05 -15.61
CA PRO A 878 -32.04 13.96 -15.32
C PRO A 878 -30.78 14.02 -16.19
N PRO A 879 -29.67 13.38 -15.76
CA PRO A 879 -28.42 13.33 -16.53
C PRO A 879 -28.55 12.47 -17.79
N THR A 880 -27.78 12.80 -18.82
CA THR A 880 -27.74 12.11 -20.13
C THR A 880 -26.44 11.33 -20.38
N THR A 881 -25.58 11.22 -19.37
CA THR A 881 -24.17 10.81 -19.45
C THR A 881 -23.90 9.34 -19.09
N PRO A 882 -22.76 8.74 -19.52
CA PRO A 882 -22.46 7.30 -19.40
C PRO A 882 -22.14 6.86 -17.94
N PRO A 883 -22.22 5.55 -17.63
CA PRO A 883 -22.05 5.05 -16.26
C PRO A 883 -20.68 5.35 -15.65
N ALA A 884 -20.69 5.83 -14.41
CA ALA A 884 -19.50 6.12 -13.61
C ALA A 884 -19.69 5.64 -12.17
N VAL A 885 -18.61 5.16 -11.54
CA VAL A 885 -18.62 4.67 -10.17
C VAL A 885 -17.70 5.54 -9.31
N VAL A 886 -18.28 6.27 -8.37
CA VAL A 886 -17.56 7.17 -7.46
C VAL A 886 -17.26 6.48 -6.13
N ALA A 887 -16.12 6.80 -5.53
CA ALA A 887 -15.66 6.24 -4.26
C ALA A 887 -16.31 6.94 -3.04
N VAL A 888 -17.66 6.98 -3.04
CA VAL A 888 -18.49 7.53 -1.97
C VAL A 888 -19.71 6.65 -1.78
N SER A 889 -20.15 6.44 -0.54
CA SER A 889 -21.39 5.72 -0.24
C SER A 889 -22.64 6.50 -0.67
N GLY A 890 -23.69 5.78 -1.10
CA GLY A 890 -24.89 6.41 -1.65
C GLY A 890 -25.67 7.25 -0.64
N SER A 891 -25.57 6.94 0.67
CA SER A 891 -26.17 7.74 1.74
C SER A 891 -25.50 9.09 1.91
N VAL A 892 -24.16 9.12 1.91
CA VAL A 892 -23.36 10.35 1.99
C VAL A 892 -23.60 11.22 0.75
N LEU A 893 -23.63 10.59 -0.43
CA LEU A 893 -23.94 11.30 -1.68
C LEU A 893 -25.34 11.91 -1.66
N ARG A 894 -26.35 11.18 -1.16
CA ARG A 894 -27.72 11.71 -1.00
C ARG A 894 -27.77 12.94 -0.11
N GLY A 895 -27.18 12.91 1.08
CA GLY A 895 -27.21 14.07 1.98
C GLY A 895 -26.47 15.29 1.44
N MET A 896 -25.38 15.09 0.69
CA MET A 896 -24.72 16.21 0.01
C MET A 896 -25.67 16.87 -1.00
N PHE A 897 -26.36 16.06 -1.80
CA PHE A 897 -27.28 16.56 -2.82
C PHE A 897 -28.50 17.20 -2.20
N ASP A 898 -29.07 16.62 -1.14
CA ASP A 898 -30.21 17.22 -0.43
C ASP A 898 -29.88 18.63 0.07
N ASN A 899 -28.65 18.84 0.57
CA ASN A 899 -28.18 20.17 0.96
C ASN A 899 -28.06 21.14 -0.24
N LEU A 900 -27.48 20.71 -1.36
CA LEU A 900 -27.32 21.55 -2.55
C LEU A 900 -28.68 21.88 -3.21
N VAL A 901 -29.55 20.88 -3.33
CA VAL A 901 -30.89 21.00 -3.94
C VAL A 901 -31.80 21.88 -3.09
N LYS A 902 -31.81 21.72 -1.76
CA LYS A 902 -32.57 22.59 -0.86
C LYS A 902 -32.14 24.05 -1.02
N ASN A 903 -30.83 24.30 -1.08
CA ASN A 903 -30.30 25.65 -1.31
C ASN A 903 -30.72 26.23 -2.67
N ALA A 904 -30.73 25.43 -3.73
CA ALA A 904 -31.17 25.83 -5.06
C ALA A 904 -32.68 26.14 -5.10
N VAL A 905 -33.52 25.26 -4.58
CA VAL A 905 -34.99 25.43 -4.56
C VAL A 905 -35.40 26.68 -3.78
N GLU A 906 -34.75 26.95 -2.64
CA GLU A 906 -34.96 28.18 -1.87
C GLU A 906 -34.55 29.43 -2.67
N ALA A 907 -33.41 29.39 -3.37
CA ALA A 907 -32.93 30.52 -4.17
C ALA A 907 -33.85 30.82 -5.38
N MET A 908 -34.45 29.77 -5.93
CA MET A 908 -35.44 29.82 -7.00
C MET A 908 -36.85 30.22 -6.50
N GLN A 909 -37.05 30.47 -5.20
CA GLN A 909 -38.36 30.79 -4.62
C GLN A 909 -39.44 29.73 -4.95
N ASN A 910 -39.04 28.44 -5.03
CA ASN A 910 -39.87 27.30 -5.41
C ASN A 910 -40.37 27.28 -6.88
N GLU A 911 -39.75 28.02 -7.80
CA GLU A 911 -40.10 27.99 -9.23
C GLU A 911 -38.83 28.02 -10.12
N GLY A 912 -38.72 27.09 -11.07
CA GLY A 912 -37.57 27.07 -11.99
C GLY A 912 -37.17 25.68 -12.48
N GLU A 913 -35.95 25.56 -13.00
CA GLU A 913 -35.39 24.29 -13.47
C GLU A 913 -34.15 23.89 -12.66
N LEU A 914 -34.06 22.61 -12.30
CA LEU A 914 -32.92 22.00 -11.63
C LEU A 914 -32.39 20.86 -12.51
N ALA A 915 -31.15 20.97 -12.97
CA ALA A 915 -30.53 20.00 -13.88
C ALA A 915 -29.30 19.35 -13.27
N PHE A 916 -29.13 18.05 -13.53
CA PHE A 916 -27.97 17.27 -13.14
C PHE A 916 -27.25 16.75 -14.38
N ASP A 917 -25.93 16.90 -14.44
CA ASP A 917 -25.09 16.26 -15.45
C ASP A 917 -23.73 15.90 -14.86
N TYR A 918 -22.94 15.03 -15.50
CA TYR A 918 -21.58 14.76 -15.05
C TYR A 918 -20.64 14.28 -16.17
N THR A 919 -19.36 14.60 -16.05
CA THR A 919 -18.32 14.16 -16.99
C THR A 919 -17.23 13.36 -16.26
N VAL A 920 -16.80 12.26 -16.85
CA VAL A 920 -15.67 11.45 -16.36
C VAL A 920 -14.37 12.02 -16.90
N VAL A 921 -13.42 12.32 -16.02
CA VAL A 921 -12.09 12.84 -16.36
C VAL A 921 -11.04 11.77 -16.04
N SER A 922 -10.80 10.85 -16.99
CA SER A 922 -9.97 9.66 -16.78
C SER A 922 -8.53 9.97 -16.36
N GLY A 923 -7.90 11.02 -16.91
CA GLY A 923 -6.52 11.38 -16.59
C GLY A 923 -6.30 11.90 -15.16
N ASP A 924 -7.37 12.31 -14.48
CA ASP A 924 -7.32 12.84 -13.11
C ASP A 924 -8.07 11.95 -12.10
N ASN A 925 -8.58 10.81 -12.57
CA ASN A 925 -9.36 9.85 -11.78
C ASN A 925 -10.51 10.51 -10.99
N LEU A 926 -11.28 11.38 -11.67
CA LEU A 926 -12.36 12.17 -11.07
C LEU A 926 -13.63 12.17 -11.94
N VAL A 927 -14.78 12.34 -11.32
CA VAL A 927 -16.04 12.74 -11.94
C VAL A 927 -16.30 14.20 -11.60
N LEU A 928 -16.60 15.00 -12.61
CA LEU A 928 -17.09 16.37 -12.45
C LEU A 928 -18.60 16.36 -12.62
N LEU A 929 -19.33 16.51 -11.53
CA LEU A 929 -20.79 16.54 -11.53
C LEU A 929 -21.29 17.97 -11.41
N GLU A 930 -22.20 18.35 -12.28
CA GLU A 930 -22.83 19.66 -12.33
C GLU A 930 -24.26 19.58 -11.76
N VAL A 931 -24.55 20.46 -10.81
CA VAL A 931 -25.90 20.73 -10.31
C VAL A 931 -26.25 22.15 -10.72
N ARG A 932 -27.11 22.32 -11.73
CA ARG A 932 -27.49 23.63 -12.29
C ARG A 932 -28.89 24.04 -11.85
N ASP A 933 -29.07 25.30 -11.52
CA ASP A 933 -30.35 25.90 -11.15
C ASP A 933 -30.61 27.22 -11.89
N THR A 934 -31.87 27.61 -12.02
CA THR A 934 -32.27 28.88 -12.68
C THR A 934 -32.38 30.07 -11.72
N GLY A 935 -31.79 29.97 -10.52
CA GLY A 935 -31.74 31.05 -9.54
C GLY A 935 -30.73 32.15 -9.90
N PRO A 936 -30.65 33.22 -9.08
CA PRO A 936 -29.87 34.43 -9.38
C PRO A 936 -28.34 34.26 -9.29
N GLY A 937 -27.83 33.04 -9.15
CA GLY A 937 -26.41 32.76 -8.92
C GLY A 937 -25.92 33.18 -7.53
N LEU A 938 -24.64 32.93 -7.25
CA LEU A 938 -24.00 33.32 -5.99
C LEU A 938 -23.44 34.75 -6.08
N PRO A 939 -23.62 35.60 -5.05
CA PRO A 939 -23.01 36.92 -5.01
C PRO A 939 -21.48 36.85 -5.11
N PRO A 940 -20.79 37.81 -5.78
CA PRO A 940 -19.33 37.78 -5.95
C PRO A 940 -18.55 37.69 -4.63
N GLN A 941 -19.07 38.31 -3.56
CA GLN A 941 -18.48 38.26 -2.21
C GLN A 941 -18.53 36.84 -1.62
N VAL A 942 -19.59 36.08 -1.89
CA VAL A 942 -19.75 34.68 -1.47
C VAL A 942 -18.82 33.78 -2.27
N ILE A 943 -18.72 34.00 -3.58
CA ILE A 943 -17.77 33.28 -4.46
C ILE A 943 -16.34 33.52 -3.99
N GLN A 944 -15.98 34.75 -3.66
CA GLN A 944 -14.65 35.11 -3.16
C GLN A 944 -14.35 34.44 -1.82
N ALA A 945 -15.30 34.46 -0.87
CA ALA A 945 -15.16 33.78 0.42
C ALA A 945 -14.98 32.26 0.26
N LEU A 946 -15.75 31.63 -0.63
CA LEU A 946 -15.61 30.20 -0.94
C LEU A 946 -14.24 29.88 -1.57
N ARG A 947 -13.76 30.71 -2.49
CA ARG A 947 -12.45 30.56 -3.12
C ARG A 947 -11.28 30.80 -2.14
N SER A 948 -11.45 31.69 -1.16
CA SER A 948 -10.44 31.95 -0.12
C SER A 948 -10.56 31.04 1.10
N GLY A 949 -11.52 30.10 1.12
CA GLY A 949 -11.73 29.19 2.24
C GLY A 949 -12.15 29.86 3.55
N THR A 950 -12.68 31.08 3.49
CA THR A 950 -13.13 31.86 4.66
C THR A 950 -14.62 31.68 4.89
N SER A 951 -15.07 31.92 6.14
CA SER A 951 -16.48 31.83 6.51
C SER A 951 -17.37 32.66 5.57
N VAL A 952 -18.32 31.99 4.92
CA VAL A 952 -19.37 32.66 4.14
C VAL A 952 -20.35 33.30 5.13
N PRO A 953 -20.58 34.62 5.08
CA PRO A 953 -21.60 35.25 5.92
C PRO A 953 -22.98 34.70 5.52
N SER A 954 -23.69 34.06 6.44
CA SER A 954 -25.07 33.66 6.20
C SER A 954 -25.95 34.90 6.07
N SER A 955 -26.50 35.13 4.87
CA SER A 955 -27.38 36.28 4.58
C SER A 955 -28.86 36.00 4.91
N LYS A 956 -29.19 34.82 5.45
CA LYS A 956 -30.58 34.35 5.62
C LYS A 956 -31.01 34.35 7.09
N ARG A 957 -32.19 34.94 7.39
CA ARG A 957 -32.84 34.88 8.73
C ARG A 957 -33.19 33.45 9.22
N HIS A 958 -33.24 32.45 8.31
CA HIS A 958 -33.64 31.07 8.61
C HIS A 958 -32.69 29.99 8.04
N GLY A 959 -31.58 30.35 7.41
CA GLY A 959 -30.60 29.39 6.86
C GLY A 959 -29.74 28.78 7.97
N SER A 960 -29.43 27.48 7.87
CA SER A 960 -28.71 26.73 8.91
C SER A 960 -27.22 27.00 9.00
N GLY A 961 -26.62 27.64 7.99
CA GLY A 961 -25.18 27.95 7.87
C GLY A 961 -24.26 26.72 7.69
N LEU A 962 -24.63 25.57 8.25
CA LEU A 962 -23.87 24.30 8.22
C LEU A 962 -23.89 23.53 6.89
N GLY A 963 -24.90 23.76 6.03
CA GLY A 963 -25.14 22.88 4.88
C GLY A 963 -23.99 22.86 3.88
N LEU A 964 -23.57 24.03 3.39
CA LEU A 964 -22.49 24.14 2.40
C LEU A 964 -21.10 23.85 3.00
N PRO A 965 -20.72 24.36 4.19
CA PRO A 965 -19.49 23.97 4.87
C PRO A 965 -19.42 22.46 5.15
N GLY A 966 -20.56 21.84 5.46
CA GLY A 966 -20.69 20.38 5.59
C GLY A 966 -20.33 19.65 4.30
N VAL A 967 -20.99 19.98 3.18
CA VAL A 967 -20.69 19.38 1.87
C VAL A 967 -19.21 19.52 1.52
N MET A 968 -18.63 20.70 1.74
CA MET A 968 -17.20 20.93 1.52
C MET A 968 -16.32 20.05 2.42
N ARG A 969 -16.67 19.87 3.69
CA ARG A 969 -15.93 19.03 4.62
C ARG A 969 -15.99 17.55 4.22
N VAL A 970 -17.15 17.04 3.79
CA VAL A 970 -17.26 15.68 3.22
C VAL A 970 -16.36 15.55 2.00
N LEU A 971 -16.50 16.46 1.03
CA LEU A 971 -15.75 16.44 -0.22
C LEU A 971 -14.24 16.46 0.04
N ARG A 972 -13.78 17.34 0.92
CA ARG A 972 -12.36 17.39 1.32
C ARG A 972 -11.90 16.06 1.90
N ARG A 973 -12.68 15.43 2.80
CA ARG A 973 -12.34 14.13 3.43
C ARG A 973 -12.19 13.00 2.42
N ILE A 974 -12.89 13.05 1.29
CA ILE A 974 -12.78 12.07 0.18
C ILE A 974 -11.81 12.50 -0.93
N GLY A 975 -11.11 13.63 -0.78
CA GLY A 975 -10.24 14.16 -1.84
C GLY A 975 -11.00 14.75 -3.05
N GLY A 976 -12.29 15.03 -2.88
CA GLY A 976 -13.12 15.81 -3.81
C GLY A 976 -13.05 17.32 -3.55
N ASP A 977 -13.80 18.07 -4.35
CA ASP A 977 -13.85 19.54 -4.26
C ASP A 977 -15.23 20.08 -4.66
N LEU A 978 -15.55 21.31 -4.25
CA LEU A 978 -16.80 21.99 -4.58
C LEU A 978 -16.50 23.40 -5.12
N GLN A 979 -16.99 23.69 -6.32
CA GLN A 979 -16.79 24.99 -6.96
C GLN A 979 -18.12 25.56 -7.46
N PRO A 980 -18.33 26.88 -7.40
CA PRO A 980 -19.48 27.49 -8.04
C PRO A 980 -19.34 27.47 -9.57
N LEU A 981 -20.43 27.23 -10.30
CA LEU A 981 -20.42 27.32 -11.76
C LEU A 981 -20.31 28.78 -12.21
N ASP A 982 -19.45 29.03 -13.22
CA ASP A 982 -19.20 30.37 -13.76
C ASP A 982 -20.26 30.73 -14.81
N THR A 983 -21.53 30.77 -14.39
CA THR A 983 -22.69 31.02 -15.25
C THR A 983 -23.59 32.13 -14.68
N THR A 984 -24.38 32.78 -15.55
CA THR A 984 -25.39 33.77 -15.11
C THR A 984 -26.56 33.14 -14.36
N ALA A 985 -26.76 31.83 -14.53
CA ALA A 985 -27.66 30.98 -13.75
C ALA A 985 -26.89 30.31 -12.60
N GLY A 986 -27.57 29.94 -11.52
CA GLY A 986 -26.96 29.29 -10.36
C GLY A 986 -26.47 27.86 -10.62
N GLY A 987 -25.52 27.42 -9.81
CA GLY A 987 -25.15 26.01 -9.76
C GLY A 987 -23.78 25.71 -9.17
N TRP A 988 -23.52 24.41 -9.01
CA TRP A 988 -22.35 23.84 -8.37
C TRP A 988 -21.67 22.80 -9.25
N LEU A 989 -20.33 22.83 -9.26
CA LEU A 989 -19.46 21.79 -9.79
C LEU A 989 -18.90 20.99 -8.61
N VAL A 990 -19.30 19.73 -8.53
CA VAL A 990 -18.88 18.76 -7.51
C VAL A 990 -17.85 17.83 -8.12
N ALA A 991 -16.60 17.88 -7.64
CA ALA A 991 -15.56 16.95 -8.04
C ALA A 991 -15.53 15.75 -7.09
N LEU A 992 -15.73 14.54 -7.62
CA LEU A 992 -15.75 13.28 -6.86
C LEU A 992 -14.66 12.33 -7.35
N PRO A 993 -13.89 11.68 -6.45
CA PRO A 993 -12.92 10.66 -6.86
C PRO A 993 -13.63 9.48 -7.55
N LEU A 994 -13.11 9.08 -8.71
CA LEU A 994 -13.46 7.81 -9.31
C LEU A 994 -12.91 6.68 -8.44
N THR A 995 -13.69 5.60 -8.33
CA THR A 995 -13.13 4.33 -7.89
C THR A 995 -12.11 3.94 -8.95
N SER A 996 -10.83 3.83 -8.61
CA SER A 996 -9.74 3.68 -9.59
C SER A 996 -10.06 2.61 -10.62
N THR A 997 -10.51 3.03 -11.81
CA THR A 997 -10.31 2.29 -13.03
C THR A 997 -8.86 2.56 -13.40
N THR A 998 -7.99 1.59 -13.12
CA THR A 998 -6.58 1.62 -13.53
C THR A 998 -6.46 2.07 -14.99
N GLU A 999 -5.60 3.05 -15.20
CA GLU A 999 -4.95 3.47 -16.45
C GLU A 999 -5.27 2.56 -17.65
N GLU A 1000 -6.07 3.08 -18.59
CA GLU A 1000 -6.01 2.59 -19.96
C GLU A 1000 -4.56 2.72 -20.44
N GLU A 1001 -3.97 1.58 -20.83
CA GLU A 1001 -2.71 1.51 -21.53
C GLU A 1001 -2.71 2.52 -22.68
N ALA A 1002 -1.84 3.54 -22.58
CA ALA A 1002 -1.51 4.35 -23.75
C ALA A 1002 -1.06 3.39 -24.88
N PRO A 1003 -1.57 3.54 -26.12
CA PRO A 1003 -1.11 2.73 -27.23
C PRO A 1003 0.39 2.99 -27.40
N ARG A 1004 1.19 1.95 -27.18
CA ARG A 1004 2.59 1.92 -27.58
C ARG A 1004 2.64 1.79 -29.10
N ASP A 1005 2.74 2.92 -29.78
CA ASP A 1005 3.37 2.99 -31.10
C ASP A 1005 4.87 3.28 -30.95
#